data_AF-G0S6W0-F1
#
_entry.id   AF-G0S6W0-F1
#
_cell.length_a   1.000
_cell.length_b   1.000
_cell.length_c   1.000
_cell.angle_alpha   90.00
_cell.angle_beta   90.00
_cell.angle_gamma   90.00
#
_symmetry.space_group_name_H-M   'P 1'
#
loop_
_entity.id
_entity.type
_entity.pdbx_description
1 polymer ?
#
loop_
_entity_poly.entity_id
_entity_poly.type
_entity_poly.pdbx_seq_one_letter_code
_entity_poly.pdbx_strand_id
1 'polypeptide(L)'
;MSSPDEYDAKANDPPLIERFSTIKSYTTTQATYPKLRVFYRRHQQANCLPTSPAPIPLLVFIHGLGGSVAQFHALLTSLTPIASCLAVDLPGCGLSDFEPKDWESYSTDALIELLETVIEDHREVAAGQGVILIGHSMGASLAALLANPRKPVTELHKHVLGLVGICPSAMQLTPIQLAVLRALLWIPGFIFDLWRAWDRRGGLESPSVHRFVGANADAESKRLQCMYNHQSKTAVWRRMAWGALPKSVRAGATPSGMPSLDVWAGLDMPVFLVGGEDDVVTPVTEIDKIASRLQSTTSAEGDESTSEFVGQSEEQPQEQAQAKTQDTGLANGIPPLPSHPKKVVVTTKLPKPAGHGLLYSPATAPILSGLISDFLSAHVTGRLSLGWQLQYLCKDGKWDVKNLEKWRNVAPVSAPIGGVFRAIKTLREVDDEHCPRVFVQRWGNVIKDIVDISHDNPVYDPSGLEAGGIHYHKYPTVSKVPPSESEIRGFVDVVDKIRAEQKVRAKIEGWKDGYAVGVHCHYGFNRTGFLIACYLVERCGFTAKEAIEAFAKARPNGIRHEHFKDRLPTELAKSKSSAAMSPSSERTPLLADAQPRTSEDSTRRAEEEDAALHGQTLPPAPRSRGLVMRELILFIWALAATAGAIILAVIVQHRDSTTPSAPLAPGSPSAGEPYKKNGSKSQKRNLIFMVSDGMGPASLSLTRSFRQYTSSLPYDDTLTLDKHFWGTSRTRSTNSWVTDSAAGATAFSCGRKSYNGAIAMLPGHKPCGTQDEIALHEIGEGVLGRVVDVILGGGRCHFLSNQTQGSCRQDSIDVISIGQKRHGWTYAGDRAAFDQLAQGKNATLPLIGLFAQTDVPFEIDRRHMTDIYPSLSEMAATALTALEEATKDSDKGFFLMIEGSRIDHAGHINDPAAQVREVLEYDKTFKLVLDFLEKSDTEGILVATSDHETGGLATAWQAPDELPVYNWHPSVLARANASAEYLSFLLRDHILASPSDQESLMSWINTHLVTKYLGITDALETELSALASNPLAAPSIFARMVSTRARVGWSTHGHSAVDVNIYSSGGPAVEKLRGNVENTDIGQFLIDYLGVDVDQITKELREKMGIEEKEEEVTVMDKEWEKEDKQVTGGHPVEWLKNVIDL
;
A
#
# COMPACT_ATOMS: atom_id res chain seq x y z
N MET A 1 5.62 23.15 20.82
CA MET A 1 6.65 22.95 19.80
C MET A 1 6.39 21.59 19.20
N SER A 2 5.92 21.59 17.97
CA SER A 2 5.67 20.40 17.15
C SER A 2 6.99 19.79 16.69
N SER A 3 6.99 18.56 16.17
CA SER A 3 8.19 17.98 15.54
C SER A 3 8.47 18.66 14.18
N PRO A 4 9.73 18.65 13.68
CA PRO A 4 10.08 19.21 12.37
C PRO A 4 9.16 18.72 11.25
N ASP A 5 8.73 17.46 11.33
CA ASP A 5 8.01 16.74 10.28
C ASP A 5 6.53 17.14 10.13
N GLU A 6 5.94 17.90 11.07
CA GLU A 6 4.48 18.18 11.06
C GLU A 6 4.03 19.03 9.85
N TYR A 7 4.93 19.79 9.23
CA TYR A 7 4.61 20.69 8.11
C TYR A 7 5.43 20.43 6.84
N ASP A 8 6.35 19.47 6.84
CA ASP A 8 7.15 19.17 5.66
C ASP A 8 6.29 18.64 4.50
N ALA A 9 6.61 19.08 3.29
CA ALA A 9 5.83 18.83 2.08
C ALA A 9 6.06 17.43 1.48
N LYS A 10 7.09 16.70 1.92
CA LYS A 10 7.39 15.32 1.52
C LYS A 10 6.89 14.33 2.58
N ALA A 11 7.07 14.65 3.87
CA ALA A 11 6.60 13.81 4.98
C ALA A 11 5.07 13.75 5.12
N ASN A 12 4.35 14.80 4.67
CA ASN A 12 2.88 14.86 4.69
C ASN A 12 2.28 14.74 3.27
N ASP A 13 3.03 14.22 2.31
CA ASP A 13 2.58 14.06 0.93
C ASP A 13 1.58 12.88 0.82
N PRO A 14 0.37 13.07 0.26
CA PRO A 14 -0.62 11.99 0.23
C PRO A 14 -0.15 10.82 -0.65
N PRO A 15 -0.29 9.53 -0.24
CA PRO A 15 0.31 8.39 -0.95
C PRO A 15 -0.08 8.21 -2.43
N LEU A 16 -1.24 8.73 -2.86
CA LEU A 16 -1.60 8.78 -4.29
C LEU A 16 -0.74 9.80 -5.04
N ILE A 17 -0.50 10.95 -4.42
CA ILE A 17 0.18 12.11 -4.99
C ILE A 17 1.69 11.86 -5.00
N GLU A 18 2.25 11.30 -3.93
CA GLU A 18 3.61 10.77 -3.86
C GLU A 18 3.87 9.78 -5.00
N ARG A 19 3.13 8.65 -5.02
CA ARG A 19 3.36 7.51 -5.92
C ARG A 19 3.29 7.81 -7.41
N PHE A 20 2.52 8.80 -7.83
CA PHE A 20 2.30 9.15 -9.24
C PHE A 20 2.89 10.52 -9.61
N SER A 21 3.81 11.06 -8.80
CA SER A 21 4.58 12.26 -9.13
C SER A 21 5.98 11.94 -9.62
N THR A 22 6.39 12.66 -10.66
CA THR A 22 7.76 12.72 -11.16
C THR A 22 8.33 14.13 -10.95
N ILE A 23 9.65 14.27 -10.91
CA ILE A 23 10.31 15.57 -10.92
C ILE A 23 11.05 15.71 -12.25
N LYS A 24 10.61 16.64 -13.09
CA LYS A 24 11.13 16.86 -14.46
C LYS A 24 11.69 18.27 -14.62
N SER A 25 12.67 18.43 -15.51
CA SER A 25 13.16 19.75 -15.96
C SER A 25 12.39 20.18 -17.21
N TYR A 26 11.94 21.43 -17.26
CA TYR A 26 11.27 22.01 -18.43
C TYR A 26 11.94 23.32 -18.86
N THR A 27 12.06 23.51 -20.18
CA THR A 27 12.62 24.74 -20.77
C THR A 27 11.60 25.36 -21.71
N THR A 28 11.24 26.61 -21.43
CA THR A 28 10.43 27.49 -22.28
C THR A 28 11.31 28.55 -22.94
N THR A 29 10.75 29.40 -23.79
CA THR A 29 11.47 30.55 -24.37
C THR A 29 11.84 31.62 -23.33
N GLN A 30 11.18 31.65 -22.17
CA GLN A 30 11.55 32.54 -21.06
C GLN A 30 12.64 31.95 -20.16
N ALA A 31 12.55 30.65 -19.83
CA ALA A 31 13.31 30.08 -18.71
C ALA A 31 13.45 28.55 -18.74
N THR A 32 14.50 28.05 -18.08
CA THR A 32 14.61 26.63 -17.69
C THR A 32 14.26 26.49 -16.21
N TYR A 33 13.24 25.68 -15.92
CA TYR A 33 12.79 25.29 -14.59
C TYR A 33 13.35 23.90 -14.28
N PRO A 34 14.40 23.76 -13.45
CA PRO A 34 15.23 22.56 -13.42
C PRO A 34 14.59 21.36 -12.69
N LYS A 35 13.67 21.61 -11.76
CA LYS A 35 12.90 20.58 -11.05
C LYS A 35 11.47 21.06 -10.79
N LEU A 36 10.53 20.59 -11.61
CA LEU A 36 9.09 20.75 -11.38
C LEU A 36 8.48 19.40 -11.06
N ARG A 37 7.70 19.35 -9.97
CA ARG A 37 6.89 18.18 -9.64
C ARG A 37 5.66 18.12 -10.53
N VAL A 38 5.53 17.03 -11.28
CA VAL A 38 4.39 16.74 -12.14
C VAL A 38 3.78 15.40 -11.71
N PHE A 39 2.55 15.45 -11.21
CA PHE A 39 1.70 14.28 -11.01
C PHE A 39 1.08 13.86 -12.33
N TYR A 40 1.22 12.60 -12.71
CA TYR A 40 0.53 12.01 -13.86
C TYR A 40 0.07 10.59 -13.57
N ARG A 41 -1.25 10.38 -13.53
CA ARG A 41 -1.86 9.05 -13.46
C ARG A 41 -2.71 8.81 -14.71
N ARG A 42 -2.17 8.01 -15.64
CA ARG A 42 -2.91 7.52 -16.82
C ARG A 42 -4.11 6.66 -16.38
N HIS A 43 -5.24 6.79 -17.06
CA HIS A 43 -6.45 6.01 -16.76
C HIS A 43 -6.15 4.50 -16.81
N GLN A 44 -6.51 3.78 -15.74
CA GLN A 44 -6.06 2.39 -15.51
C GLN A 44 -6.49 1.42 -16.61
N GLN A 45 -7.61 1.69 -17.26
CA GLN A 45 -8.17 0.86 -18.34
C GLN A 45 -8.27 1.65 -19.66
N ALA A 46 -7.38 2.63 -19.89
CA ALA A 46 -7.30 3.40 -21.14
C ALA A 46 -7.26 2.49 -22.39
N ASN A 47 -6.49 1.39 -22.31
CA ASN A 47 -6.34 0.41 -23.40
C ASN A 47 -7.62 -0.41 -23.68
N CYS A 48 -8.62 -0.36 -22.80
CA CYS A 48 -9.92 -1.06 -22.95
C CYS A 48 -11.02 -0.13 -23.50
N LEU A 49 -10.74 1.17 -23.63
CA LEU A 49 -11.71 2.16 -24.12
C LEU A 49 -11.45 2.52 -25.59
N PRO A 50 -12.50 2.84 -26.38
CA PRO A 50 -12.34 3.28 -27.77
C PRO A 50 -11.41 4.49 -27.95
N THR A 51 -10.25 4.28 -28.58
CA THR A 51 -9.27 5.32 -28.93
C THR A 51 -9.57 6.06 -30.23
N SER A 52 -10.62 5.68 -30.96
CA SER A 52 -11.09 6.34 -32.19
C SER A 52 -12.35 7.19 -31.93
N PRO A 53 -12.49 8.40 -32.51
CA PRO A 53 -11.52 9.08 -33.37
C PRO A 53 -10.33 9.67 -32.60
N ALA A 54 -10.44 9.80 -31.27
CA ALA A 54 -9.34 10.12 -30.35
C ALA A 54 -9.58 9.46 -28.97
N PRO A 55 -8.55 9.35 -28.10
CA PRO A 55 -8.68 8.85 -26.72
C PRO A 55 -9.58 9.71 -25.82
N ILE A 56 -9.91 9.20 -24.63
CA ILE A 56 -10.61 10.00 -23.62
C ILE A 56 -9.77 11.23 -23.20
N PRO A 57 -10.40 12.37 -22.84
CA PRO A 57 -9.66 13.59 -22.51
C PRO A 57 -8.72 13.47 -21.31
N LEU A 58 -7.66 14.27 -21.33
CA LEU A 58 -6.75 14.48 -20.21
C LEU A 58 -7.31 15.57 -19.28
N LEU A 59 -7.52 15.26 -18.01
CA LEU A 59 -7.87 16.26 -16.99
C LEU A 59 -6.58 16.89 -16.44
N VAL A 60 -6.51 18.22 -16.42
CA VAL A 60 -5.31 18.96 -15.98
C VAL A 60 -5.66 19.86 -14.81
N PHE A 61 -5.05 19.62 -13.65
CA PHE A 61 -5.32 20.35 -12.41
C PHE A 61 -4.25 21.42 -12.17
N ILE A 62 -4.68 22.68 -11.99
CA ILE A 62 -3.81 23.85 -11.85
C ILE A 62 -4.13 24.55 -10.53
N HIS A 63 -3.18 24.57 -9.59
CA HIS A 63 -3.42 25.05 -8.23
C HIS A 63 -3.43 26.59 -8.12
N GLY A 64 -3.96 27.09 -7.01
CA GLY A 64 -3.99 28.52 -6.70
C GLY A 64 -2.61 29.12 -6.40
N LEU A 65 -2.59 30.45 -6.22
CA LEU A 65 -1.39 31.15 -5.76
C LEU A 65 -0.92 30.57 -4.42
N GLY A 66 0.37 30.26 -4.31
CA GLY A 66 0.95 29.66 -3.09
C GLY A 66 0.48 28.24 -2.75
N GLY A 67 -0.32 27.59 -3.61
CA GLY A 67 -0.86 26.24 -3.43
C GLY A 67 0.09 25.10 -3.83
N SER A 68 -0.44 23.88 -3.95
CA SER A 68 0.28 22.68 -4.42
C SER A 68 -0.66 21.59 -4.95
N VAL A 69 -0.13 20.58 -5.65
CA VAL A 69 -0.88 19.42 -6.16
C VAL A 69 -1.54 18.62 -5.04
N ALA A 70 -0.96 18.56 -3.84
CA ALA A 70 -1.53 17.87 -2.69
C ALA A 70 -2.94 18.38 -2.32
N GLN A 71 -3.23 19.67 -2.58
CA GLN A 71 -4.56 20.26 -2.36
C GLN A 71 -5.65 19.62 -3.25
N PHE A 72 -5.29 18.98 -4.36
CA PHE A 72 -6.21 18.24 -5.23
C PHE A 72 -6.36 16.76 -4.85
N HIS A 73 -5.71 16.26 -3.79
CA HIS A 73 -5.66 14.82 -3.48
C HIS A 73 -7.04 14.13 -3.46
N ALA A 74 -8.05 14.73 -2.82
CA ALA A 74 -9.40 14.18 -2.77
C ALA A 74 -10.03 14.09 -4.17
N LEU A 75 -9.96 15.18 -4.96
CA LEU A 75 -10.50 15.21 -6.32
C LEU A 75 -9.76 14.25 -7.27
N LEU A 76 -8.42 14.18 -7.18
CA LEU A 76 -7.61 13.24 -7.94
C LEU A 76 -7.92 11.79 -7.58
N THR A 77 -8.24 11.51 -6.32
CA THR A 77 -8.69 10.18 -5.88
C THR A 77 -10.03 9.80 -6.52
N SER A 78 -10.99 10.73 -6.57
CA SER A 78 -12.30 10.51 -7.22
C SER A 78 -12.26 10.47 -8.75
N LEU A 79 -11.37 11.22 -9.40
CA LEU A 79 -11.42 11.46 -10.86
C LEU A 79 -10.41 10.62 -11.68
N THR A 80 -9.33 10.11 -11.08
CA THR A 80 -8.42 9.17 -11.76
C THR A 80 -9.03 7.79 -12.14
N PRO A 81 -10.17 7.34 -11.58
CA PRO A 81 -10.94 6.22 -12.10
C PRO A 81 -11.76 6.49 -13.37
N ILE A 82 -11.91 7.75 -13.81
CA ILE A 82 -12.70 8.10 -15.02
C ILE A 82 -11.86 8.72 -16.14
N ALA A 83 -10.66 9.22 -15.84
CA ALA A 83 -9.80 9.88 -16.81
C ALA A 83 -8.31 9.80 -16.43
N SER A 84 -7.44 9.99 -17.43
CA SER A 84 -6.05 10.33 -17.17
C SER A 84 -6.01 11.71 -16.51
N CYS A 85 -5.27 11.84 -15.41
CA CYS A 85 -5.15 13.11 -14.68
C CYS A 85 -3.68 13.55 -14.60
N LEU A 86 -3.44 14.80 -14.98
CA LEU A 86 -2.19 15.54 -14.89
C LEU A 86 -2.35 16.66 -13.86
N ALA A 87 -1.35 16.91 -13.02
CA ALA A 87 -1.31 18.08 -12.15
C ALA A 87 0.15 18.51 -11.93
N VAL A 88 0.40 19.80 -11.74
CA VAL A 88 1.78 20.34 -11.61
C VAL A 88 1.89 21.30 -10.43
N ASP A 89 2.95 21.14 -9.64
CA ASP A 89 3.40 22.16 -8.70
C ASP A 89 4.11 23.25 -9.52
N LEU A 90 3.51 24.44 -9.60
CA LEU A 90 4.11 25.60 -10.25
C LEU A 90 5.50 25.90 -9.67
N PRO A 91 6.41 26.60 -10.39
CA PRO A 91 7.80 26.76 -9.96
C PRO A 91 7.93 27.22 -8.50
N GLY A 92 8.64 26.45 -7.68
CA GLY A 92 8.81 26.72 -6.24
C GLY A 92 7.62 26.43 -5.34
N CYS A 93 6.42 26.14 -5.84
CA CYS A 93 5.31 25.63 -5.04
C CYS A 93 5.51 24.15 -4.67
N GLY A 94 4.85 23.68 -3.61
CA GLY A 94 4.96 22.29 -3.13
C GLY A 94 6.41 21.76 -3.11
N LEU A 95 6.65 20.66 -3.83
CA LEU A 95 7.96 20.03 -3.99
C LEU A 95 8.75 20.50 -5.23
N SER A 96 8.24 21.44 -6.02
CA SER A 96 9.01 22.09 -7.09
C SER A 96 10.14 22.96 -6.52
N ASP A 97 11.29 22.96 -7.18
CA ASP A 97 12.42 23.83 -6.85
C ASP A 97 12.05 25.31 -7.06
N PHE A 98 12.58 26.17 -6.19
CA PHE A 98 12.51 27.61 -6.38
C PHE A 98 13.67 28.10 -7.27
N GLU A 99 13.65 27.69 -8.54
CA GLU A 99 14.50 28.21 -9.62
C GLU A 99 13.72 28.27 -10.95
N PRO A 100 14.06 29.20 -11.87
CA PRO A 100 15.11 30.23 -11.73
C PRO A 100 14.63 31.42 -10.87
N LYS A 101 15.53 32.04 -10.10
CA LYS A 101 15.19 33.08 -9.12
C LYS A 101 14.89 34.50 -9.65
N ASP A 102 14.75 34.72 -10.96
CA ASP A 102 14.34 36.04 -11.49
C ASP A 102 12.83 36.33 -11.23
N TRP A 103 12.27 37.37 -11.85
CA TRP A 103 10.86 37.77 -11.65
C TRP A 103 9.97 37.60 -12.89
N GLU A 104 10.54 37.49 -14.10
CA GLU A 104 9.77 37.35 -15.33
C GLU A 104 9.41 35.87 -15.60
N SER A 105 10.22 34.93 -15.10
CA SER A 105 9.91 33.48 -15.04
C SER A 105 8.71 33.12 -14.14
N TYR A 106 8.10 34.11 -13.49
CA TYR A 106 6.84 33.97 -12.74
C TYR A 106 5.74 34.91 -13.26
N SER A 107 5.97 35.55 -14.41
CA SER A 107 4.93 36.29 -15.11
C SER A 107 3.80 35.34 -15.55
N THR A 108 2.58 35.87 -15.67
CA THR A 108 1.44 35.10 -16.18
C THR A 108 1.76 34.43 -17.53
N ASP A 109 2.47 35.15 -18.42
CA ASP A 109 2.86 34.67 -19.74
C ASP A 109 3.84 33.48 -19.65
N ALA A 110 4.88 33.58 -18.81
CA ALA A 110 5.88 32.52 -18.59
C ALA A 110 5.29 31.25 -17.95
N LEU A 111 4.34 31.41 -17.01
CA LEU A 111 3.65 30.29 -16.37
C LEU A 111 2.69 29.59 -17.33
N ILE A 112 2.06 30.33 -18.26
CA ILE A 112 1.19 29.77 -19.30
C ILE A 112 1.98 28.95 -20.32
N GLU A 113 3.11 29.48 -20.80
CA GLU A 113 4.01 28.78 -21.72
C GLU A 113 4.57 27.48 -21.09
N LEU A 114 4.92 27.55 -19.79
CA LEU A 114 5.32 26.38 -19.02
C LEU A 114 4.18 25.36 -18.91
N LEU A 115 2.95 25.80 -18.60
CA LEU A 115 1.79 24.90 -18.49
C LEU A 115 1.49 24.20 -19.82
N GLU A 116 1.54 24.90 -20.98
CA GLU A 116 1.44 24.24 -22.29
C GLU A 116 2.53 23.18 -22.47
N THR A 117 3.79 23.52 -22.16
CA THR A 117 4.93 22.60 -22.30
C THR A 117 4.75 21.32 -21.46
N VAL A 118 4.27 21.44 -20.21
CA VAL A 118 4.02 20.30 -19.31
C VAL A 118 2.80 19.47 -19.76
N ILE A 119 1.79 20.10 -20.38
CA ILE A 119 0.59 19.43 -20.87
C ILE A 119 0.89 18.62 -22.14
N GLU A 120 1.57 19.21 -23.13
CA GLU A 120 1.90 18.52 -24.39
C GLU A 120 2.90 17.36 -24.19
N ASP A 121 3.75 17.40 -23.16
CA ASP A 121 4.63 16.29 -22.72
C ASP A 121 3.87 15.05 -22.18
N HIS A 122 2.62 15.22 -21.72
CA HIS A 122 1.82 14.15 -21.09
C HIS A 122 0.53 13.79 -21.86
N ARG A 123 0.25 14.54 -22.93
CA ARG A 123 -0.90 14.39 -23.81
C ARG A 123 -0.59 13.41 -24.95
N GLU A 124 -1.54 12.58 -25.34
CA GLU A 124 -1.41 11.71 -26.52
C GLU A 124 -1.63 12.53 -27.82
N VAL A 125 -0.70 13.45 -28.11
CA VAL A 125 -0.76 14.45 -29.19
C VAL A 125 -1.02 13.82 -30.56
N ALA A 126 -0.27 12.77 -30.89
CA ALA A 126 -0.38 12.03 -32.16
C ALA A 126 -1.73 11.30 -32.31
N ALA A 127 -2.44 11.05 -31.20
CA ALA A 127 -3.78 10.47 -31.18
C ALA A 127 -4.89 11.55 -31.09
N GLY A 128 -4.54 12.83 -31.16
CA GLY A 128 -5.50 13.95 -31.13
C GLY A 128 -6.23 14.13 -29.80
N GLN A 129 -5.66 13.64 -28.69
CA GLN A 129 -6.30 13.69 -27.38
C GLN A 129 -6.71 15.12 -26.98
N GLY A 130 -7.93 15.28 -26.47
CA GLY A 130 -8.43 16.55 -25.94
C GLY A 130 -8.01 16.79 -24.49
N VAL A 131 -8.06 18.04 -24.05
CA VAL A 131 -7.63 18.49 -22.72
C VAL A 131 -8.80 19.18 -22.01
N ILE A 132 -8.90 19.03 -20.68
CA ILE A 132 -9.88 19.73 -19.85
C ILE A 132 -9.15 20.35 -18.66
N LEU A 133 -9.32 21.65 -18.47
CA LEU A 133 -8.57 22.41 -17.46
C LEU A 133 -9.39 22.58 -16.18
N ILE A 134 -8.85 22.18 -15.04
CA ILE A 134 -9.48 22.26 -13.71
C ILE A 134 -8.60 23.16 -12.84
N GLY A 135 -8.97 24.44 -12.74
CA GLY A 135 -8.19 25.43 -12.00
C GLY A 135 -8.81 25.80 -10.66
N HIS A 136 -7.98 25.96 -9.63
CA HIS A 136 -8.39 26.55 -8.35
C HIS A 136 -7.83 27.97 -8.19
N SER A 137 -8.65 28.94 -7.76
CA SER A 137 -8.21 30.30 -7.48
C SER A 137 -7.46 30.93 -8.67
N MET A 138 -6.24 31.42 -8.49
CA MET A 138 -5.37 31.89 -9.59
C MET A 138 -5.15 30.83 -10.69
N GLY A 139 -5.18 29.54 -10.37
CA GLY A 139 -5.11 28.46 -11.35
C GLY A 139 -6.32 28.43 -12.31
N ALA A 140 -7.50 28.85 -11.85
CA ALA A 140 -8.67 29.05 -12.73
C ALA A 140 -8.45 30.20 -13.71
N SER A 141 -7.75 31.25 -13.26
CA SER A 141 -7.35 32.38 -14.10
C SER A 141 -6.29 32.00 -15.15
N LEU A 142 -5.32 31.15 -14.81
CA LEU A 142 -4.36 30.59 -15.78
C LEU A 142 -5.04 29.66 -16.79
N ALA A 143 -5.94 28.79 -16.33
CA ALA A 143 -6.76 27.93 -17.19
C ALA A 143 -7.59 28.76 -18.20
N ALA A 144 -8.20 29.86 -17.76
CA ALA A 144 -9.01 30.73 -18.61
C ALA A 144 -8.20 31.50 -19.68
N LEU A 145 -6.88 31.63 -19.50
CA LEU A 145 -5.97 32.19 -20.51
C LEU A 145 -5.50 31.11 -21.50
N LEU A 146 -5.10 29.93 -21.01
CA LEU A 146 -4.74 28.76 -21.83
C LEU A 146 -5.89 28.32 -22.76
N ALA A 147 -7.14 28.48 -22.31
CA ALA A 147 -8.34 28.09 -23.05
C ALA A 147 -8.87 29.16 -24.03
N ASN A 148 -8.21 30.30 -24.23
CA ASN A 148 -8.83 31.46 -24.90
C ASN A 148 -8.57 31.53 -26.43
N PRO A 149 -9.55 31.20 -27.30
CA PRO A 149 -9.36 31.31 -28.76
C PRO A 149 -9.35 32.74 -29.30
N ARG A 150 -9.84 33.73 -28.54
CA ARG A 150 -9.92 35.15 -28.97
C ARG A 150 -8.69 35.98 -28.57
N LYS A 151 -7.89 35.47 -27.64
CA LYS A 151 -6.58 35.99 -27.22
C LYS A 151 -5.63 34.81 -26.95
N PRO A 152 -5.28 34.03 -27.98
CA PRO A 152 -4.40 32.87 -27.79
C PRO A 152 -3.01 33.35 -27.39
N VAL A 153 -2.56 32.92 -26.21
CA VAL A 153 -1.16 33.04 -25.76
C VAL A 153 -0.34 31.84 -26.28
N THR A 154 -1.02 30.71 -26.46
CA THR A 154 -0.51 29.36 -26.71
C THR A 154 -1.39 28.66 -27.75
N GLU A 155 -0.92 27.56 -28.34
CA GLU A 155 -1.67 26.80 -29.37
C GLU A 155 -2.65 25.78 -28.76
N LEU A 156 -2.40 25.36 -27.51
CA LEU A 156 -3.21 24.42 -26.72
C LEU A 156 -4.72 24.72 -26.72
N HIS A 157 -5.13 25.99 -26.85
CA HIS A 157 -6.55 26.40 -26.91
C HIS A 157 -7.36 25.63 -27.96
N LYS A 158 -6.72 25.14 -29.03
CA LYS A 158 -7.33 24.31 -30.09
C LYS A 158 -7.75 22.91 -29.63
N HIS A 159 -7.32 22.51 -28.43
CA HIS A 159 -7.50 21.18 -27.86
C HIS A 159 -8.19 21.19 -26.49
N VAL A 160 -8.50 22.36 -25.94
CA VAL A 160 -9.27 22.49 -24.69
C VAL A 160 -10.77 22.27 -24.96
N LEU A 161 -11.30 21.17 -24.43
CA LEU A 161 -12.70 20.78 -24.58
C LEU A 161 -13.60 21.38 -23.49
N GLY A 162 -13.05 21.83 -22.37
CA GLY A 162 -13.83 22.41 -21.28
C GLY A 162 -12.97 22.96 -20.15
N LEU A 163 -13.60 23.75 -19.28
CA LEU A 163 -12.93 24.39 -18.14
C LEU A 163 -13.79 24.28 -16.87
N VAL A 164 -13.14 23.95 -15.74
CA VAL A 164 -13.71 24.03 -14.40
C VAL A 164 -12.93 25.08 -13.61
N GLY A 165 -13.64 26.12 -13.14
CA GLY A 165 -13.10 27.14 -12.24
C GLY A 165 -13.61 26.95 -10.82
N ILE A 166 -12.75 26.47 -9.93
CA ILE A 166 -13.01 26.32 -8.50
C ILE A 166 -12.52 27.60 -7.79
N CYS A 167 -13.38 28.26 -7.03
CA CYS A 167 -13.10 29.55 -6.38
C CYS A 167 -12.48 30.59 -7.34
N PRO A 168 -13.07 30.84 -8.53
CA PRO A 168 -12.43 31.65 -9.58
C PRO A 168 -12.49 33.15 -9.25
N SER A 169 -11.49 33.90 -9.72
CA SER A 169 -11.41 35.36 -9.57
C SER A 169 -11.46 36.11 -10.91
N ALA A 170 -12.09 37.28 -10.90
CA ALA A 170 -12.10 38.26 -11.99
C ALA A 170 -11.50 39.60 -11.54
N MET A 171 -10.56 39.59 -10.57
CA MET A 171 -10.05 40.76 -9.85
C MET A 171 -9.65 41.93 -10.76
N GLN A 172 -10.46 43.00 -10.74
CA GLN A 172 -10.12 44.30 -11.32
C GLN A 172 -9.58 45.25 -10.25
N LEU A 173 -8.26 45.42 -10.21
CA LEU A 173 -7.62 46.39 -9.30
C LEU A 173 -7.80 47.82 -9.80
N THR A 174 -8.22 48.73 -8.91
CA THR A 174 -8.12 50.17 -9.19
C THR A 174 -6.66 50.62 -9.28
N PRO A 175 -6.34 51.74 -9.95
CA PRO A 175 -4.97 52.23 -10.08
C PRO A 175 -4.28 52.48 -8.73
N ILE A 176 -5.05 52.87 -7.70
CA ILE A 176 -4.56 53.10 -6.34
C ILE A 176 -4.23 51.77 -5.66
N GLN A 177 -5.14 50.79 -5.71
CA GLN A 177 -4.89 49.45 -5.15
C GLN A 177 -3.68 48.79 -5.83
N LEU A 178 -3.56 48.90 -7.16
CA LEU A 178 -2.42 48.37 -7.91
C LEU A 178 -1.08 49.03 -7.49
N ALA A 179 -1.07 50.34 -7.25
CA ALA A 179 0.13 51.05 -6.78
C ALA A 179 0.53 50.62 -5.36
N VAL A 180 -0.42 50.48 -4.44
CA VAL A 180 -0.16 50.03 -3.07
C VAL A 180 0.26 48.55 -3.05
N LEU A 181 -0.41 47.68 -3.79
CA LEU A 181 -0.07 46.27 -3.92
C LEU A 181 1.34 46.07 -4.47
N ARG A 182 1.75 46.85 -5.47
CA ARG A 182 3.15 46.89 -5.94
C ARG A 182 4.10 47.33 -4.83
N ALA A 183 3.81 48.39 -4.08
CA ALA A 183 4.67 48.84 -2.98
C ALA A 183 4.85 47.77 -1.88
N LEU A 184 3.81 47.00 -1.56
CA LEU A 184 3.87 45.89 -0.61
C LEU A 184 4.76 44.74 -1.10
N LEU A 185 4.70 44.43 -2.39
CA LEU A 185 5.56 43.42 -3.02
C LEU A 185 7.05 43.79 -3.06
N TRP A 186 7.43 45.03 -2.69
CA TRP A 186 8.81 45.48 -2.50
C TRP A 186 9.31 45.48 -1.04
N ILE A 187 8.48 45.13 -0.05
CA ILE A 187 8.91 45.02 1.36
C ILE A 187 10.07 43.99 1.49
N PRO A 188 11.13 44.25 2.29
CA PRO A 188 12.20 43.27 2.51
C PRO A 188 11.69 41.90 3.01
N GLY A 189 12.24 40.80 2.47
CA GLY A 189 11.78 39.42 2.72
C GLY A 189 11.55 39.11 4.20
N PHE A 190 12.57 39.32 5.03
CA PHE A 190 12.48 39.05 6.47
C PHE A 190 11.35 39.77 7.20
N ILE A 191 10.92 40.97 6.76
CA ILE A 191 9.78 41.69 7.34
C ILE A 191 8.46 41.03 6.94
N PHE A 192 8.39 40.54 5.70
CA PHE A 192 7.25 39.80 5.14
C PHE A 192 7.12 38.40 5.78
N ASP A 193 8.24 37.73 6.03
CA ASP A 193 8.28 36.41 6.69
C ASP A 193 7.96 36.50 8.19
N LEU A 194 8.49 37.52 8.88
CA LEU A 194 8.06 37.88 10.23
C LEU A 194 6.54 38.09 10.27
N TRP A 195 5.95 38.68 9.22
CA TRP A 195 4.50 38.86 9.09
C TRP A 195 3.75 37.54 8.79
N ARG A 196 4.20 36.66 7.90
CA ARG A 196 3.52 35.35 7.75
C ARG A 196 3.60 34.52 9.05
N ALA A 197 4.64 34.69 9.88
CA ALA A 197 4.66 34.20 11.26
C ALA A 197 3.79 35.03 12.26
N TRP A 198 3.57 36.32 11.98
CA TRP A 198 2.69 37.26 12.69
C TRP A 198 1.23 36.80 12.64
N ASP A 199 0.79 36.26 11.50
CA ASP A 199 -0.58 35.81 11.25
C ASP A 199 -0.86 34.34 11.57
N ARG A 200 0.11 33.42 11.41
CA ARG A 200 -0.03 32.00 11.82
C ARG A 200 -0.15 31.78 13.35
N ARG A 201 -0.28 32.85 14.16
CA ARG A 201 -0.61 32.77 15.60
C ARG A 201 -1.93 32.00 15.78
N GLY A 202 -1.92 30.92 16.56
CA GLY A 202 -3.11 30.11 16.86
C GLY A 202 -3.13 28.72 16.21
N GLY A 203 -2.22 28.42 15.28
CA GLY A 203 -2.15 27.09 14.64
C GLY A 203 -3.41 26.76 13.85
N LEU A 204 -4.18 25.77 14.30
CA LEU A 204 -5.46 25.36 13.70
C LEU A 204 -6.53 26.46 13.78
N GLU A 205 -6.47 27.31 14.81
CA GLU A 205 -7.40 28.42 15.02
C GLU A 205 -6.75 29.78 14.68
N SER A 206 -5.80 29.80 13.73
CA SER A 206 -5.17 31.03 13.26
C SER A 206 -6.05 31.79 12.25
N PRO A 207 -5.91 33.13 12.15
CA PRO A 207 -6.53 33.90 11.06
C PRO A 207 -6.12 33.44 9.65
N SER A 208 -4.92 32.85 9.48
CA SER A 208 -4.48 32.27 8.19
C SER A 208 -5.23 30.98 7.82
N VAL A 209 -5.79 30.27 8.80
CA VAL A 209 -6.62 29.08 8.57
C VAL A 209 -8.08 29.48 8.41
N HIS A 210 -8.62 30.30 9.33
CA HIS A 210 -10.02 30.73 9.32
C HIS A 210 -10.45 31.44 8.04
N ARG A 211 -9.57 32.18 7.35
CA ARG A 211 -9.90 32.83 6.07
C ARG A 211 -10.08 31.87 4.90
N PHE A 212 -9.45 30.69 4.94
CA PHE A 212 -9.47 29.73 3.84
C PHE A 212 -10.54 28.64 4.03
N VAL A 213 -10.73 28.15 5.26
CA VAL A 213 -11.73 27.09 5.54
C VAL A 213 -12.94 27.57 6.34
N GLY A 214 -12.89 28.76 6.95
CA GLY A 214 -13.92 29.25 7.88
C GLY A 214 -13.63 28.88 9.34
N ALA A 215 -14.11 29.70 10.28
CA ALA A 215 -13.94 29.44 11.72
C ALA A 215 -14.70 28.18 12.20
N ASN A 216 -15.81 27.87 11.54
CA ASN A 216 -16.67 26.71 11.83
C ASN A 216 -16.24 25.42 11.09
N ALA A 217 -15.11 25.42 10.40
CA ALA A 217 -14.57 24.22 9.75
C ALA A 217 -14.21 23.13 10.77
N ASP A 218 -14.23 21.89 10.28
CA ASP A 218 -13.76 20.73 11.01
C ASP A 218 -12.22 20.78 11.25
N ALA A 219 -11.76 19.96 12.19
CA ALA A 219 -10.35 19.96 12.62
C ALA A 219 -9.37 19.46 11.54
N GLU A 220 -9.82 18.65 10.58
CA GLU A 220 -8.99 18.12 9.50
C GLU A 220 -8.78 19.16 8.40
N SER A 221 -9.86 19.82 7.95
CA SER A 221 -9.80 21.01 7.08
C SER A 221 -8.87 22.09 7.66
N LYS A 222 -8.98 22.37 8.96
CA LYS A 222 -8.11 23.31 9.67
C LYS A 222 -6.65 22.85 9.70
N ARG A 223 -6.39 21.56 9.93
CA ARG A 223 -5.03 20.97 9.91
C ARG A 223 -4.40 21.07 8.52
N LEU A 224 -5.11 20.63 7.48
CA LEU A 224 -4.62 20.66 6.10
C LEU A 224 -4.28 22.10 5.66
N GLN A 225 -5.16 23.06 5.92
CA GLN A 225 -4.83 24.47 5.62
C GLN A 225 -3.69 25.02 6.49
N CYS A 226 -3.56 24.61 7.75
CA CYS A 226 -2.42 25.01 8.58
C CYS A 226 -1.09 24.51 7.99
N MET A 227 -1.07 23.28 7.47
CA MET A 227 0.06 22.68 6.77
C MET A 227 0.37 23.41 5.45
N TYR A 228 -0.61 23.59 4.54
CA TYR A 228 -0.41 24.31 3.27
C TYR A 228 0.06 25.76 3.51
N ASN A 229 -0.47 26.44 4.52
CA ASN A 229 -0.01 27.77 4.95
C ASN A 229 1.49 27.79 5.26
N HIS A 230 2.04 26.74 5.87
CA HIS A 230 3.47 26.64 6.21
C HIS A 230 4.34 26.33 4.99
N GLN A 231 3.90 25.44 4.10
CA GLN A 231 4.62 25.03 2.89
C GLN A 231 4.77 26.17 1.85
N SER A 232 3.87 27.16 1.89
CA SER A 232 3.82 28.27 0.93
C SER A 232 4.98 29.28 1.09
N LYS A 233 5.98 29.17 0.20
CA LYS A 233 7.27 29.89 0.21
C LYS A 233 7.14 31.36 -0.23
N THR A 234 7.39 32.32 0.68
CA THR A 234 7.28 33.78 0.44
C THR A 234 7.98 34.30 -0.82
N ALA A 235 9.19 33.82 -1.12
CA ALA A 235 9.98 34.31 -2.25
C ALA A 235 9.40 33.90 -3.62
N VAL A 236 8.73 32.74 -3.66
CA VAL A 236 7.94 32.24 -4.80
C VAL A 236 6.65 33.05 -4.91
N TRP A 237 5.92 33.11 -3.80
CA TRP A 237 4.64 33.77 -3.69
C TRP A 237 4.67 35.20 -4.26
N ARG A 238 5.63 36.01 -3.80
CA ARG A 238 5.78 37.41 -4.24
C ARG A 238 6.01 37.56 -5.74
N ARG A 239 6.70 36.60 -6.36
CA ARG A 239 7.01 36.64 -7.80
C ARG A 239 5.78 36.28 -8.63
N MET A 240 5.05 35.23 -8.27
CA MET A 240 3.77 34.90 -8.89
C MET A 240 2.74 36.03 -8.70
N ALA A 241 2.62 36.55 -7.48
CA ALA A 241 1.73 37.66 -7.17
C ALA A 241 2.08 38.94 -7.97
N TRP A 242 3.37 39.24 -8.16
CA TRP A 242 3.84 40.35 -9.00
C TRP A 242 3.59 40.11 -10.49
N GLY A 243 3.89 38.91 -10.98
CA GLY A 243 3.68 38.48 -12.36
C GLY A 243 2.21 38.53 -12.78
N ALA A 244 1.31 38.32 -11.82
CA ALA A 244 -0.14 38.46 -11.97
C ALA A 244 -0.64 39.92 -12.02
N LEU A 245 0.21 40.95 -11.83
CA LEU A 245 -0.23 42.36 -11.81
C LEU A 245 -0.14 43.04 -13.19
N PRO A 246 -1.21 43.69 -13.68
CA PRO A 246 -1.23 44.43 -14.95
C PRO A 246 0.00 45.31 -15.18
N LYS A 247 0.85 44.98 -16.17
CA LYS A 247 2.15 45.65 -16.41
C LYS A 247 2.00 47.15 -16.72
N SER A 248 0.86 47.62 -17.24
CA SER A 248 0.54 49.06 -17.31
C SER A 248 -0.95 49.37 -17.17
N VAL A 249 -1.28 50.65 -16.92
CA VAL A 249 -2.66 51.18 -16.79
C VAL A 249 -2.99 52.19 -17.90
N ARG A 250 -2.23 52.19 -19.00
CA ARG A 250 -2.51 53.09 -20.14
C ARG A 250 -3.52 52.46 -21.09
N ALA A 251 -4.57 53.22 -21.43
CA ALA A 251 -5.54 52.81 -22.44
C ALA A 251 -4.83 52.53 -23.79
N GLY A 252 -5.09 51.36 -24.36
CA GLY A 252 -4.49 50.91 -25.62
C GLY A 252 -3.26 49.99 -25.51
N ALA A 253 -2.74 49.72 -24.30
CA ALA A 253 -1.74 48.67 -24.11
C ALA A 253 -2.39 47.28 -24.03
N THR A 254 -1.70 46.24 -24.51
CA THR A 254 -2.09 44.84 -24.28
C THR A 254 -1.96 44.49 -22.79
N PRO A 255 -3.01 43.96 -22.14
CA PRO A 255 -2.97 43.67 -20.71
C PRO A 255 -2.29 42.32 -20.42
N SER A 256 -1.02 42.36 -20.01
CA SER A 256 -0.33 41.23 -19.37
C SER A 256 -0.46 41.31 -17.84
N GLY A 257 -0.93 40.22 -17.22
CA GLY A 257 -1.33 40.10 -15.81
C GLY A 257 -2.59 39.22 -15.65
N MET A 258 -3.26 39.26 -14.49
CA MET A 258 -4.50 38.51 -14.26
C MET A 258 -5.58 38.82 -15.32
N PRO A 259 -6.38 37.80 -15.71
CA PRO A 259 -7.43 37.95 -16.71
C PRO A 259 -8.53 38.92 -16.24
N SER A 260 -8.80 39.94 -17.07
CA SER A 260 -10.05 40.70 -16.95
C SER A 260 -11.25 39.80 -17.28
N LEU A 261 -12.46 40.27 -16.94
CA LEU A 261 -13.72 39.70 -17.40
C LEU A 261 -13.77 39.45 -18.93
N ASP A 262 -12.97 40.14 -19.73
CA ASP A 262 -12.92 39.97 -21.20
C ASP A 262 -12.13 38.73 -21.64
N VAL A 263 -11.28 38.18 -20.79
CA VAL A 263 -10.66 36.87 -21.02
C VAL A 263 -11.70 35.79 -20.80
N TRP A 264 -12.41 35.82 -19.66
CA TRP A 264 -13.56 34.93 -19.42
C TRP A 264 -14.60 35.04 -20.55
N ALA A 265 -14.93 36.26 -21.01
CA ALA A 265 -15.80 36.49 -22.17
C ALA A 265 -15.31 35.86 -23.49
N GLY A 266 -14.02 35.55 -23.61
CA GLY A 266 -13.41 34.96 -24.80
C GLY A 266 -13.53 33.44 -24.89
N LEU A 267 -13.91 32.75 -23.81
CA LEU A 267 -14.07 31.30 -23.78
C LEU A 267 -15.26 30.85 -24.64
N ASP A 268 -15.09 29.73 -25.35
CA ASP A 268 -16.06 29.21 -26.34
C ASP A 268 -16.24 27.68 -26.26
N MET A 269 -16.27 27.18 -25.03
CA MET A 269 -16.45 25.78 -24.65
C MET A 269 -17.32 25.69 -23.38
N PRO A 270 -17.74 24.49 -22.93
CA PRO A 270 -18.34 24.31 -21.60
C PRO A 270 -17.45 24.88 -20.48
N VAL A 271 -18.08 25.66 -19.60
CA VAL A 271 -17.45 26.21 -18.38
C VAL A 271 -18.30 25.87 -17.16
N PHE A 272 -17.69 25.29 -16.13
CA PHE A 272 -18.28 25.11 -14.80
C PHE A 272 -17.60 26.05 -13.80
N LEU A 273 -18.38 26.79 -13.01
CA LEU A 273 -17.89 27.70 -11.98
C LEU A 273 -18.46 27.33 -10.61
N VAL A 274 -17.61 27.11 -9.62
CA VAL A 274 -18.01 26.62 -8.29
C VAL A 274 -17.24 27.31 -7.17
N GLY A 275 -17.91 27.63 -6.07
CA GLY A 275 -17.34 28.32 -4.90
C GLY A 275 -18.20 28.17 -3.65
N GLY A 276 -17.65 28.51 -2.49
CA GLY A 276 -18.31 28.34 -1.19
C GLY A 276 -18.85 29.65 -0.60
N GLU A 277 -20.01 29.61 0.05
CA GLU A 277 -20.66 30.79 0.64
C GLU A 277 -19.94 31.43 1.83
N ASP A 278 -18.95 30.77 2.44
CA ASP A 278 -18.03 31.32 3.45
C ASP A 278 -16.63 31.61 2.88
N ASP A 279 -16.44 31.59 1.55
CA ASP A 279 -15.20 32.03 0.91
C ASP A 279 -15.02 33.55 1.02
N VAL A 280 -14.05 33.98 1.84
CA VAL A 280 -13.67 35.39 2.02
C VAL A 280 -12.44 35.80 1.19
N VAL A 281 -11.84 34.86 0.44
CA VAL A 281 -10.70 35.09 -0.46
C VAL A 281 -11.20 35.39 -1.88
N THR A 282 -12.13 34.58 -2.37
CA THR A 282 -12.86 34.79 -3.63
C THR A 282 -14.37 34.64 -3.41
N PRO A 283 -15.05 35.68 -2.90
CA PRO A 283 -16.48 35.59 -2.59
C PRO A 283 -17.33 35.20 -3.80
N VAL A 284 -18.41 34.44 -3.58
CA VAL A 284 -19.30 33.89 -4.63
C VAL A 284 -19.86 34.91 -5.64
N THR A 285 -19.82 36.21 -5.32
CA THR A 285 -20.16 37.28 -6.28
C THR A 285 -19.17 37.40 -7.45
N GLU A 286 -17.96 36.84 -7.36
CA GLU A 286 -17.04 36.70 -8.51
C GLU A 286 -17.60 35.72 -9.54
N ILE A 287 -18.19 34.60 -9.10
CA ILE A 287 -18.84 33.62 -9.98
C ILE A 287 -20.00 34.28 -10.74
N ASP A 288 -20.83 35.08 -10.06
CA ASP A 288 -21.93 35.82 -10.69
C ASP A 288 -21.42 36.76 -11.79
N LYS A 289 -20.36 37.54 -11.53
CA LYS A 289 -19.74 38.45 -12.51
C LYS A 289 -19.20 37.69 -13.73
N ILE A 290 -18.49 36.58 -13.51
CA ILE A 290 -17.91 35.76 -14.58
C ILE A 290 -19.03 35.10 -15.41
N ALA A 291 -20.05 34.53 -14.76
CA ALA A 291 -21.18 33.87 -15.41
C ALA A 291 -22.01 34.85 -16.27
N SER A 292 -22.40 36.01 -15.71
CA SER A 292 -23.10 37.05 -16.46
C SER A 292 -22.28 37.52 -17.66
N ARG A 293 -20.95 37.64 -17.53
CA ARG A 293 -20.09 38.04 -18.65
C ARG A 293 -19.99 36.95 -19.72
N LEU A 294 -19.84 35.68 -19.36
CA LEU A 294 -19.86 34.55 -20.30
C LEU A 294 -21.18 34.53 -21.09
N GLN A 295 -22.31 34.64 -20.39
CA GLN A 295 -23.66 34.66 -20.96
C GLN A 295 -23.91 35.90 -21.84
N SER A 296 -23.36 37.07 -21.50
CA SER A 296 -23.47 38.29 -22.32
C SER A 296 -22.92 38.13 -23.74
N THR A 297 -22.01 37.17 -23.97
CA THR A 297 -21.43 36.91 -25.30
C THR A 297 -22.22 35.93 -26.15
N THR A 298 -23.22 35.23 -25.59
CA THR A 298 -24.14 34.36 -26.35
C THR A 298 -25.37 35.07 -26.89
N SER A 299 -25.64 36.32 -26.47
CA SER A 299 -26.81 37.10 -26.91
C SER A 299 -26.59 37.92 -28.20
N ALA A 300 -25.47 37.72 -28.90
CA ALA A 300 -25.10 38.48 -30.11
C ALA A 300 -25.49 37.78 -31.42
N GLU A 301 -25.78 36.48 -31.38
CA GLU A 301 -26.23 35.65 -32.51
C GLU A 301 -27.44 34.84 -32.01
N GLY A 302 -28.57 34.89 -32.73
CA GLY A 302 -29.90 34.40 -32.26
C GLY A 302 -29.97 32.89 -31.99
N ASP A 303 -30.96 32.38 -31.25
CA ASP A 303 -32.40 32.69 -31.39
C ASP A 303 -33.19 32.62 -30.06
N GLU A 304 -34.49 32.91 -30.07
CA GLU A 304 -35.33 33.05 -28.87
C GLU A 304 -35.60 31.74 -28.09
N SER A 305 -35.34 31.72 -26.78
CA SER A 305 -36.18 31.02 -25.77
C SER A 305 -35.69 31.31 -24.34
N THR A 306 -36.42 32.14 -23.59
CA THR A 306 -36.19 32.39 -22.17
C THR A 306 -36.91 31.38 -21.28
N SER A 307 -36.23 30.92 -20.22
CA SER A 307 -36.89 30.35 -19.04
C SER A 307 -36.08 30.68 -17.79
N GLU A 308 -36.52 31.73 -17.09
CA GLU A 308 -36.11 32.00 -15.71
C GLU A 308 -36.87 31.05 -14.77
N PHE A 309 -36.29 30.71 -13.62
CA PHE A 309 -37.08 30.25 -12.47
C PHE A 309 -36.48 30.74 -11.16
N VAL A 310 -37.32 31.31 -10.31
CA VAL A 310 -36.97 31.89 -9.00
C VAL A 310 -38.04 31.49 -7.98
N GLY A 311 -37.61 30.95 -6.84
CA GLY A 311 -38.29 31.14 -5.55
C GLY A 311 -39.54 30.30 -5.19
N GLN A 312 -39.30 29.29 -4.35
CA GLN A 312 -40.09 28.94 -3.14
C GLN A 312 -41.43 28.16 -3.17
N SER A 313 -41.59 27.37 -2.09
CA SER A 313 -42.81 26.89 -1.38
C SER A 313 -43.75 25.80 -1.94
N GLU A 314 -43.67 24.65 -1.25
CA GLU A 314 -44.77 23.84 -0.68
C GLU A 314 -45.64 22.85 -1.52
N GLU A 315 -46.10 21.81 -0.79
CA GLU A 315 -47.11 20.76 -1.03
C GLU A 315 -47.14 19.89 -2.31
N GLN A 316 -46.54 18.69 -2.19
CA GLN A 316 -47.17 17.33 -2.23
C GLN A 316 -48.05 16.86 -3.43
N PRO A 317 -48.24 15.52 -3.63
CA PRO A 317 -47.63 14.95 -4.85
C PRO A 317 -48.50 13.98 -5.67
N GLN A 318 -48.45 14.06 -7.02
CA GLN A 318 -48.61 12.86 -7.86
C GLN A 318 -48.16 13.00 -9.34
N GLU A 319 -47.88 11.82 -9.91
CA GLU A 319 -47.86 11.43 -11.34
C GLU A 319 -46.83 12.01 -12.35
N GLN A 320 -46.02 11.07 -12.86
CA GLN A 320 -45.68 10.89 -14.30
C GLN A 320 -44.96 12.02 -15.06
N ALA A 321 -43.68 12.25 -14.73
CA ALA A 321 -42.71 12.81 -15.66
C ALA A 321 -41.77 11.70 -16.18
N GLN A 322 -42.09 11.10 -17.34
CA GLN A 322 -41.13 10.24 -18.05
C GLN A 322 -40.00 11.11 -18.62
N ALA A 323 -38.80 11.02 -18.04
CA ALA A 323 -37.61 11.66 -18.59
C ALA A 323 -37.32 11.08 -19.99
N LYS A 324 -37.65 11.84 -21.04
CA LYS A 324 -37.41 11.44 -22.43
C LYS A 324 -35.91 11.29 -22.66
N THR A 325 -35.46 10.06 -22.91
CA THR A 325 -34.19 9.80 -23.56
C THR A 325 -34.19 10.51 -24.91
N GLN A 326 -33.43 11.60 -25.05
CA GLN A 326 -33.13 12.15 -26.37
C GLN A 326 -32.15 11.18 -27.04
N ASP A 327 -32.72 10.31 -27.88
CA ASP A 327 -32.00 9.40 -28.76
C ASP A 327 -31.23 10.22 -29.82
N THR A 328 -30.02 10.65 -29.46
CA THR A 328 -29.06 11.22 -30.39
C THR A 328 -28.32 10.07 -31.06
N GLY A 329 -28.79 9.68 -32.25
CA GLY A 329 -28.45 8.43 -32.93
C GLY A 329 -26.96 8.09 -32.95
N LEU A 330 -26.55 7.16 -32.08
CA LEU A 330 -25.17 6.71 -31.94
C LEU A 330 -24.91 5.45 -32.76
N ALA A 331 -24.28 5.63 -33.93
CA ALA A 331 -23.62 4.52 -34.60
C ALA A 331 -22.63 3.83 -33.64
N ASN A 332 -22.82 2.52 -33.45
CA ASN A 332 -21.99 1.64 -32.62
C ASN A 332 -21.97 1.92 -31.10
N GLY A 333 -22.84 2.78 -30.56
CA GLY A 333 -23.00 2.94 -29.09
C GLY A 333 -21.81 3.56 -28.34
N ILE A 334 -20.92 4.28 -29.04
CA ILE A 334 -19.78 4.99 -28.45
C ILE A 334 -20.11 6.50 -28.43
N PRO A 335 -20.22 7.15 -27.26
CA PRO A 335 -20.52 8.58 -27.15
C PRO A 335 -19.58 9.45 -27.99
N PRO A 336 -20.09 10.58 -28.52
CA PRO A 336 -19.31 11.45 -29.38
C PRO A 336 -18.18 12.10 -28.57
N LEU A 337 -17.05 12.32 -29.24
CA LEU A 337 -15.94 13.11 -28.75
C LEU A 337 -15.80 14.32 -29.68
N PRO A 338 -16.58 15.40 -29.46
CA PRO A 338 -16.53 16.58 -30.31
C PRO A 338 -15.20 17.33 -30.13
N SER A 339 -14.63 17.85 -31.22
CA SER A 339 -13.41 18.67 -31.19
C SER A 339 -13.63 20.04 -30.54
N HIS A 340 -14.85 20.59 -30.67
CA HIS A 340 -15.31 21.78 -29.96
C HIS A 340 -16.71 21.49 -29.41
N PRO A 341 -16.86 21.21 -28.10
CA PRO A 341 -18.16 20.98 -27.48
C PRO A 341 -18.94 22.30 -27.37
N LYS A 342 -20.28 22.23 -27.38
CA LYS A 342 -21.14 23.43 -27.35
C LYS A 342 -20.91 24.24 -26.06
N LYS A 343 -20.67 25.54 -26.18
CA LYS A 343 -20.59 26.48 -25.05
C LYS A 343 -21.84 26.39 -24.16
N VAL A 344 -21.61 26.08 -22.89
CA VAL A 344 -22.60 26.03 -21.79
C VAL A 344 -21.92 26.60 -20.55
N VAL A 345 -22.66 27.35 -19.73
CA VAL A 345 -22.15 27.90 -18.46
C VAL A 345 -22.95 27.30 -17.31
N VAL A 346 -22.31 26.43 -16.53
CA VAL A 346 -22.88 25.86 -15.30
C VAL A 346 -22.30 26.60 -14.10
N THR A 347 -23.11 26.88 -13.08
CA THR A 347 -22.65 27.51 -11.84
C THR A 347 -23.18 26.78 -10.63
N THR A 348 -22.42 26.73 -9.54
CA THR A 348 -22.88 26.17 -8.26
C THR A 348 -22.25 26.92 -7.09
N LYS A 349 -23.05 27.18 -6.06
CA LYS A 349 -22.59 27.79 -4.80
C LYS A 349 -22.79 26.73 -3.71
N LEU A 350 -21.70 26.28 -3.09
CA LEU A 350 -21.79 25.35 -1.96
C LEU A 350 -22.16 26.14 -0.70
N PRO A 351 -23.18 25.71 0.06
CA PRO A 351 -23.64 26.45 1.22
C PRO A 351 -22.60 26.47 2.35
N LYS A 352 -22.80 27.39 3.29
CA LYS A 352 -22.00 27.47 4.53
C LYS A 352 -21.97 26.10 5.24
N PRO A 353 -20.81 25.60 5.71
CA PRO A 353 -19.56 26.34 5.96
C PRO A 353 -18.51 26.27 4.83
N ALA A 354 -18.89 26.04 3.56
CA ALA A 354 -17.92 25.93 2.48
C ALA A 354 -17.10 27.24 2.28
N GLY A 355 -15.79 27.17 2.50
CA GLY A 355 -14.83 28.26 2.26
C GLY A 355 -13.97 28.05 0.99
N HIS A 356 -12.90 28.84 0.84
CA HIS A 356 -11.93 28.73 -0.27
C HIS A 356 -11.25 27.34 -0.38
N GLY A 357 -11.13 26.64 0.76
CA GLY A 357 -10.54 25.30 0.89
C GLY A 357 -11.44 24.13 0.48
N LEU A 358 -12.57 24.39 -0.19
CA LEU A 358 -13.60 23.37 -0.47
C LEU A 358 -13.13 22.17 -1.31
N LEU A 359 -11.97 22.25 -1.97
CA LEU A 359 -11.37 21.16 -2.77
C LEU A 359 -10.67 20.05 -1.94
N TYR A 360 -10.27 20.34 -0.70
CA TYR A 360 -9.62 19.38 0.21
C TYR A 360 -10.38 19.19 1.53
N SER A 361 -11.41 20.00 1.82
CA SER A 361 -12.24 19.80 3.01
C SER A 361 -13.06 18.50 2.90
N PRO A 362 -13.04 17.61 3.92
CA PRO A 362 -13.75 16.32 3.87
C PRO A 362 -15.26 16.44 3.65
N ALA A 363 -15.86 17.57 4.02
CA ALA A 363 -17.30 17.81 3.88
C ALA A 363 -17.72 18.20 2.45
N THR A 364 -16.84 18.83 1.67
CA THR A 364 -17.20 19.42 0.35
C THR A 364 -16.45 18.80 -0.82
N ALA A 365 -15.26 18.23 -0.62
CA ALA A 365 -14.48 17.62 -1.70
C ALA A 365 -15.21 16.45 -2.40
N PRO A 366 -15.96 15.56 -1.70
CA PRO A 366 -16.76 14.53 -2.36
C PRO A 366 -17.85 15.14 -3.26
N ILE A 367 -18.61 16.10 -2.72
CA ILE A 367 -19.69 16.82 -3.43
C ILE A 367 -19.14 17.51 -4.68
N LEU A 368 -18.00 18.19 -4.57
CA LEU A 368 -17.32 18.81 -5.71
C LEU A 368 -16.91 17.77 -6.75
N SER A 369 -16.39 16.61 -6.34
CA SER A 369 -15.98 15.56 -7.29
C SER A 369 -17.16 14.99 -8.09
N GLY A 370 -18.33 14.83 -7.45
CA GLY A 370 -19.58 14.46 -8.13
C GLY A 370 -20.02 15.53 -9.14
N LEU A 371 -20.14 16.79 -8.71
CA LEU A 371 -20.52 17.92 -9.57
C LEU A 371 -19.58 18.08 -10.79
N ILE A 372 -18.28 17.82 -10.61
CA ILE A 372 -17.31 17.80 -11.72
C ILE A 372 -17.61 16.62 -12.65
N SER A 373 -17.77 15.40 -12.14
CA SER A 373 -18.07 14.20 -12.95
C SER A 373 -19.36 14.36 -13.78
N ASP A 374 -20.41 14.91 -13.17
CA ASP A 374 -21.68 15.21 -13.83
C ASP A 374 -21.50 16.23 -14.97
N PHE A 375 -20.83 17.34 -14.70
CA PHE A 375 -20.55 18.36 -15.72
C PHE A 375 -19.71 17.81 -16.89
N LEU A 376 -18.65 17.04 -16.59
CA LEU A 376 -17.76 16.47 -17.60
C LEU A 376 -18.50 15.49 -18.52
N SER A 377 -19.32 14.61 -17.94
CA SER A 377 -20.05 13.58 -18.68
C SER A 377 -21.26 14.14 -19.44
N ALA A 378 -21.98 15.12 -18.88
CA ALA A 378 -23.17 15.71 -19.50
C ALA A 378 -22.86 16.80 -20.54
N HIS A 379 -21.79 17.59 -20.36
CA HIS A 379 -21.53 18.77 -21.19
C HIS A 379 -20.24 18.72 -22.03
N VAL A 380 -19.25 17.90 -21.67
CA VAL A 380 -17.99 17.78 -22.45
C VAL A 380 -18.00 16.52 -23.32
N THR A 381 -18.11 15.33 -22.72
CA THR A 381 -18.34 14.08 -23.46
C THR A 381 -18.85 12.96 -22.56
N GLY A 382 -19.88 12.25 -23.03
CA GLY A 382 -20.38 11.03 -22.37
C GLY A 382 -19.34 9.91 -22.24
N ARG A 383 -18.18 10.01 -22.93
CA ARG A 383 -17.04 9.09 -22.72
C ARG A 383 -16.42 9.20 -21.33
N LEU A 384 -16.68 10.27 -20.58
CA LEU A 384 -16.23 10.47 -19.19
C LEU A 384 -17.23 9.96 -18.14
N SER A 385 -18.39 9.44 -18.54
CA SER A 385 -19.29 8.74 -17.61
C SER A 385 -18.68 7.40 -17.18
N LEU A 386 -18.47 7.22 -15.87
CA LEU A 386 -18.06 5.94 -15.28
C LEU A 386 -19.06 4.83 -15.64
N GLY A 387 -20.36 5.12 -15.54
CA GLY A 387 -21.45 4.24 -15.97
C GLY A 387 -21.36 3.78 -17.44
N TRP A 388 -20.88 4.63 -18.36
CA TRP A 388 -20.58 4.21 -19.74
C TRP A 388 -19.28 3.38 -19.82
N GLN A 389 -18.20 3.83 -19.20
CA GLN A 389 -16.90 3.16 -19.28
C GLN A 389 -16.99 1.71 -18.78
N LEU A 390 -17.69 1.48 -17.66
CA LEU A 390 -17.94 0.16 -17.06
C LEU A 390 -18.57 -0.87 -18.03
N GLN A 391 -19.25 -0.42 -19.09
CA GLN A 391 -19.79 -1.28 -20.15
C GLN A 391 -18.70 -1.94 -21.00
N TYR A 392 -17.47 -1.43 -20.99
CA TYR A 392 -16.30 -2.02 -21.65
C TYR A 392 -15.45 -2.81 -20.64
N LEU A 393 -15.44 -2.40 -19.37
CA LEU A 393 -14.64 -3.02 -18.31
C LEU A 393 -15.18 -4.39 -17.86
N CYS A 394 -16.47 -4.69 -18.12
CA CYS A 394 -17.14 -5.90 -17.66
C CYS A 394 -17.22 -7.07 -18.68
N LYS A 395 -16.55 -7.01 -19.84
CA LYS A 395 -16.82 -7.94 -20.96
C LYS A 395 -15.84 -9.12 -21.08
N ASP A 396 -14.53 -8.89 -21.02
CA ASP A 396 -13.52 -9.91 -21.37
C ASP A 396 -12.86 -10.57 -20.16
N GLY A 397 -13.68 -11.23 -19.33
CA GLY A 397 -13.24 -11.96 -18.14
C GLY A 397 -13.69 -13.42 -18.13
N LYS A 398 -12.81 -14.37 -18.51
CA LYS A 398 -13.08 -15.83 -18.42
C LYS A 398 -13.42 -16.31 -16.99
N TRP A 399 -13.08 -15.49 -15.98
CA TRP A 399 -13.36 -15.68 -14.55
C TRP A 399 -14.74 -15.14 -14.10
N ASP A 400 -15.31 -14.17 -14.83
CA ASP A 400 -16.54 -13.47 -14.45
C ASP A 400 -17.79 -14.34 -14.71
N VAL A 401 -17.81 -15.07 -15.83
CA VAL A 401 -18.94 -15.92 -16.27
C VAL A 401 -19.33 -16.97 -15.21
N LYS A 402 -18.35 -17.68 -14.60
CA LYS A 402 -18.62 -18.68 -13.55
C LYS A 402 -19.14 -18.08 -12.24
N ASN A 403 -18.87 -16.80 -11.96
CA ASN A 403 -19.34 -16.12 -10.76
C ASN A 403 -20.67 -15.40 -10.96
N LEU A 404 -20.98 -14.99 -12.20
CA LEU A 404 -22.22 -14.28 -12.55
C LEU A 404 -23.49 -15.11 -12.29
N GLU A 405 -23.53 -16.39 -12.68
CA GLU A 405 -24.70 -17.25 -12.43
C GLU A 405 -24.98 -17.38 -10.92
N LYS A 406 -23.93 -17.64 -10.14
CA LYS A 406 -23.96 -17.68 -8.67
C LYS A 406 -24.36 -16.34 -8.05
N TRP A 407 -23.95 -15.21 -8.62
CA TRP A 407 -24.37 -13.86 -8.19
C TRP A 407 -25.83 -13.56 -8.57
N ARG A 408 -26.32 -14.04 -9.72
CA ARG A 408 -27.73 -13.89 -10.15
C ARG A 408 -28.66 -14.64 -9.21
N ASN A 409 -28.32 -15.89 -8.88
CA ASN A 409 -29.05 -16.74 -7.94
C ASN A 409 -29.03 -16.25 -6.47
N VAL A 410 -28.28 -15.18 -6.16
CA VAL A 410 -28.33 -14.51 -4.85
C VAL A 410 -29.33 -13.35 -4.90
N ALA A 411 -30.23 -13.28 -3.92
CA ALA A 411 -31.21 -12.22 -3.80
C ALA A 411 -30.55 -10.82 -3.75
N PRO A 412 -31.06 -9.82 -4.50
CA PRO A 412 -30.59 -8.43 -4.47
C PRO A 412 -30.36 -7.86 -3.06
N VAL A 413 -31.40 -7.93 -2.21
CA VAL A 413 -31.47 -7.28 -0.89
C VAL A 413 -32.08 -8.25 0.13
N SER A 414 -31.67 -8.17 1.40
CA SER A 414 -32.24 -8.93 2.52
C SER A 414 -33.58 -8.38 3.02
N ALA A 415 -34.27 -9.16 3.86
CA ALA A 415 -35.26 -8.59 4.78
C ALA A 415 -34.57 -7.63 5.80
N PRO A 416 -35.30 -6.82 6.58
CA PRO A 416 -34.71 -5.96 7.60
C PRO A 416 -33.91 -6.76 8.64
N ILE A 417 -32.73 -6.27 9.01
CA ILE A 417 -31.85 -6.86 10.02
C ILE A 417 -31.73 -5.89 11.21
N GLY A 418 -32.20 -6.34 12.38
CA GLY A 418 -32.11 -5.61 13.66
C GLY A 418 -32.71 -4.19 13.66
N GLY A 419 -33.63 -3.89 12.74
CA GLY A 419 -34.24 -2.56 12.59
C GLY A 419 -33.30 -1.47 12.06
N VAL A 420 -32.10 -1.82 11.59
CA VAL A 420 -31.09 -0.85 11.13
C VAL A 420 -30.57 -1.15 9.73
N PHE A 421 -30.39 -2.43 9.37
CA PHE A 421 -29.65 -2.80 8.17
C PHE A 421 -30.45 -3.58 7.13
N ARG A 422 -29.97 -3.55 5.89
CA ARG A 422 -30.23 -4.59 4.87
C ARG A 422 -28.92 -5.01 4.20
N ALA A 423 -28.69 -6.31 4.09
CA ALA A 423 -27.56 -6.87 3.36
C ALA A 423 -27.86 -6.94 1.87
N ILE A 424 -26.95 -6.42 1.05
CA ILE A 424 -27.07 -6.33 -0.42
C ILE A 424 -25.97 -7.20 -1.06
N LYS A 425 -26.17 -7.70 -2.28
CA LYS A 425 -25.05 -8.11 -3.15
C LYS A 425 -24.49 -6.88 -3.90
N THR A 426 -23.22 -6.88 -4.33
CA THR A 426 -22.69 -5.77 -5.15
C THR A 426 -23.61 -5.53 -6.34
N LEU A 427 -23.88 -4.28 -6.68
CA LEU A 427 -24.54 -3.92 -7.92
C LEU A 427 -23.61 -4.19 -9.11
N ARG A 428 -24.14 -4.18 -10.34
CA ARG A 428 -23.33 -4.17 -11.57
C ARG A 428 -23.94 -3.18 -12.55
N GLU A 429 -23.11 -2.36 -13.20
CA GLU A 429 -23.63 -1.38 -14.16
C GLU A 429 -24.35 -2.02 -15.35
N VAL A 430 -23.83 -3.17 -15.79
CA VAL A 430 -24.26 -3.91 -16.98
C VAL A 430 -25.35 -4.95 -16.72
N ASP A 431 -26.00 -4.97 -15.56
CA ASP A 431 -27.04 -5.95 -15.24
C ASP A 431 -28.44 -5.33 -15.16
N ASP A 432 -29.37 -5.90 -15.92
CA ASP A 432 -30.72 -5.36 -16.14
C ASP A 432 -31.60 -5.31 -14.87
N GLU A 433 -31.26 -6.09 -13.82
CA GLU A 433 -32.09 -6.21 -12.62
C GLU A 433 -31.48 -5.58 -11.35
N HIS A 434 -30.15 -5.48 -11.26
CA HIS A 434 -29.43 -5.02 -10.07
C HIS A 434 -28.28 -4.04 -10.39
N CYS A 435 -28.52 -3.13 -11.34
CA CYS A 435 -27.75 -1.90 -11.56
C CYS A 435 -28.26 -0.72 -10.70
N PRO A 436 -27.47 0.35 -10.48
CA PRO A 436 -27.84 1.50 -9.63
C PRO A 436 -29.22 2.09 -9.97
N ARG A 437 -29.48 2.34 -11.25
CA ARG A 437 -30.76 2.89 -11.74
C ARG A 437 -31.97 2.06 -11.32
N VAL A 438 -31.91 0.74 -11.47
CA VAL A 438 -33.02 -0.17 -11.12
C VAL A 438 -33.09 -0.39 -9.61
N PHE A 439 -31.94 -0.34 -8.92
CA PHE A 439 -31.86 -0.40 -7.47
C PHE A 439 -32.56 0.79 -6.81
N VAL A 440 -32.26 2.02 -7.23
CA VAL A 440 -32.92 3.25 -6.76
C VAL A 440 -34.43 3.16 -6.93
N GLN A 441 -34.90 2.80 -8.12
CA GLN A 441 -36.33 2.66 -8.43
C GLN A 441 -37.05 1.62 -7.55
N ARG A 442 -36.35 0.57 -7.12
CA ARG A 442 -36.91 -0.50 -6.27
C ARG A 442 -36.73 -0.27 -4.76
N TRP A 443 -35.70 0.46 -4.33
CA TRP A 443 -35.26 0.49 -2.92
C TRP A 443 -34.97 1.88 -2.33
N GLY A 444 -34.90 2.97 -3.11
CA GLY A 444 -34.56 4.32 -2.61
C GLY A 444 -35.56 4.96 -1.64
N ASN A 445 -36.74 4.35 -1.48
CA ASN A 445 -37.71 4.69 -0.43
C ASN A 445 -37.41 4.01 0.92
N VAL A 446 -36.47 3.06 0.98
CA VAL A 446 -36.20 2.20 2.15
C VAL A 446 -34.71 2.18 2.50
N ILE A 447 -33.82 2.18 1.52
CA ILE A 447 -32.37 2.25 1.72
C ILE A 447 -31.93 3.66 1.33
N LYS A 448 -31.30 4.38 2.27
CA LYS A 448 -30.93 5.81 2.12
C LYS A 448 -29.43 6.08 2.15
N ASP A 449 -28.67 5.08 2.58
CA ASP A 449 -27.21 5.07 2.62
C ASP A 449 -26.74 3.63 2.33
N ILE A 450 -25.64 3.47 1.60
CA ILE A 450 -25.01 2.18 1.29
C ILE A 450 -23.55 2.21 1.75
N VAL A 451 -23.18 1.27 2.61
CA VAL A 451 -21.78 1.01 3.02
C VAL A 451 -21.21 -0.15 2.21
N ASP A 452 -20.31 0.17 1.28
CA ASP A 452 -19.56 -0.80 0.51
C ASP A 452 -18.28 -1.19 1.25
N ILE A 453 -18.29 -2.41 1.78
CA ILE A 453 -17.15 -2.98 2.52
C ILE A 453 -16.17 -3.76 1.65
N SER A 454 -16.34 -3.79 0.32
CA SER A 454 -15.38 -4.43 -0.59
C SER A 454 -14.05 -3.65 -0.67
N HIS A 455 -12.94 -4.34 -0.91
CA HIS A 455 -11.62 -3.72 -1.04
C HIS A 455 -11.43 -3.05 -2.41
N ASP A 456 -11.87 -3.73 -3.46
CA ASP A 456 -11.78 -3.32 -4.86
C ASP A 456 -12.74 -2.16 -5.18
N ASN A 457 -12.50 -1.42 -6.27
CA ASN A 457 -13.43 -0.39 -6.73
C ASN A 457 -14.79 -1.00 -7.15
N PRO A 458 -15.92 -0.29 -6.97
CA PRO A 458 -17.23 -0.79 -7.36
C PRO A 458 -17.33 -1.04 -8.87
N VAL A 459 -17.98 -2.14 -9.26
CA VAL A 459 -18.26 -2.51 -10.67
C VAL A 459 -19.56 -1.89 -11.19
N TYR A 460 -19.88 -0.71 -10.66
CA TYR A 460 -21.06 0.11 -10.93
C TYR A 460 -20.75 1.56 -10.54
N ASP A 461 -21.48 2.52 -11.10
CA ASP A 461 -21.31 3.95 -10.85
C ASP A 461 -22.07 4.37 -9.57
N PRO A 462 -21.39 4.83 -8.50
CA PRO A 462 -22.08 5.26 -7.28
C PRO A 462 -22.93 6.52 -7.46
N SER A 463 -22.60 7.40 -8.42
CA SER A 463 -23.37 8.63 -8.65
C SER A 463 -24.84 8.32 -9.02
N GLY A 464 -25.08 7.19 -9.70
CA GLY A 464 -26.40 6.68 -10.03
C GLY A 464 -27.24 6.23 -8.81
N LEU A 465 -26.62 6.08 -7.63
CA LEU A 465 -27.31 5.90 -6.34
C LEU A 465 -27.62 7.26 -5.70
N GLU A 466 -26.67 8.20 -5.75
CA GLU A 466 -26.75 9.50 -5.08
C GLU A 466 -27.75 10.44 -5.77
N ALA A 467 -27.80 10.44 -7.10
CA ALA A 467 -28.88 11.04 -7.88
C ALA A 467 -30.26 10.42 -7.59
N GLY A 468 -30.29 9.23 -6.99
CA GLY A 468 -31.47 8.56 -6.46
C GLY A 468 -31.80 8.84 -4.99
N GLY A 469 -31.04 9.73 -4.33
CA GLY A 469 -31.17 10.05 -2.91
C GLY A 469 -30.57 9.02 -1.95
N ILE A 470 -29.75 8.08 -2.46
CA ILE A 470 -29.06 7.04 -1.67
C ILE A 470 -27.56 7.39 -1.62
N HIS A 471 -27.05 7.81 -0.47
CA HIS A 471 -25.63 8.18 -0.33
C HIS A 471 -24.72 6.93 -0.36
N TYR A 472 -23.52 7.05 -0.94
CA TYR A 472 -22.56 5.95 -1.01
C TYR A 472 -21.35 6.18 -0.07
N HIS A 473 -21.02 5.16 0.73
CA HIS A 473 -19.95 5.19 1.73
C HIS A 473 -18.99 4.02 1.49
N LYS A 474 -17.73 4.29 1.17
CA LYS A 474 -16.70 3.26 0.92
C LYS A 474 -15.90 2.97 2.19
N TYR A 475 -15.91 1.72 2.64
CA TYR A 475 -15.20 1.27 3.84
C TYR A 475 -14.41 -0.03 3.57
N PRO A 476 -13.26 0.04 2.85
CA PRO A 476 -12.60 -1.14 2.31
C PRO A 476 -12.00 -2.01 3.42
N THR A 477 -12.33 -3.30 3.41
CA THR A 477 -11.86 -4.29 4.40
C THR A 477 -11.24 -5.52 3.73
N VAL A 478 -10.35 -6.23 4.45
CA VAL A 478 -9.53 -7.31 3.87
C VAL A 478 -10.37 -8.52 3.43
N SER A 479 -9.94 -9.20 2.37
CA SER A 479 -10.68 -10.33 1.77
C SER A 479 -10.40 -11.69 2.40
N LYS A 480 -11.44 -12.56 2.37
CA LYS A 480 -11.50 -13.92 2.93
C LYS A 480 -11.35 -14.05 4.46
N VAL A 481 -10.72 -13.11 5.16
CA VAL A 481 -10.57 -13.11 6.63
C VAL A 481 -11.70 -12.35 7.36
N PRO A 482 -11.95 -12.63 8.66
CA PRO A 482 -12.72 -11.75 9.54
C PRO A 482 -12.00 -10.42 9.81
N PRO A 483 -12.68 -9.27 9.71
CA PRO A 483 -12.15 -7.96 10.07
C PRO A 483 -11.47 -7.90 11.44
N SER A 484 -10.40 -7.11 11.50
CA SER A 484 -9.66 -6.75 12.71
C SER A 484 -10.47 -5.86 13.66
N GLU A 485 -10.01 -5.71 14.90
CA GLU A 485 -10.72 -4.91 15.91
C GLU A 485 -10.81 -3.42 15.52
N SER A 486 -9.80 -2.88 14.82
CA SER A 486 -9.82 -1.54 14.22
C SER A 486 -10.81 -1.42 13.05
N GLU A 487 -10.91 -2.42 12.18
CA GLU A 487 -11.94 -2.47 11.11
C GLU A 487 -13.36 -2.61 11.68
N ILE A 488 -13.54 -3.30 12.81
CA ILE A 488 -14.83 -3.39 13.51
C ILE A 488 -15.22 -2.02 14.07
N ARG A 489 -14.34 -1.38 14.84
CA ARG A 489 -14.60 -0.06 15.45
C ARG A 489 -14.90 1.00 14.38
N GLY A 490 -14.07 1.11 13.34
CA GLY A 490 -14.28 2.09 12.28
C GLY A 490 -15.57 1.84 11.47
N PHE A 491 -16.00 0.59 11.29
CA PHE A 491 -17.32 0.30 10.72
C PHE A 491 -18.46 0.76 11.65
N VAL A 492 -18.32 0.56 12.97
CA VAL A 492 -19.31 1.03 13.96
C VAL A 492 -19.40 2.56 13.95
N ASP A 493 -18.27 3.26 13.92
CA ASP A 493 -18.22 4.73 13.88
C ASP A 493 -18.85 5.30 12.60
N VAL A 494 -18.59 4.70 11.43
CA VAL A 494 -19.24 5.05 10.16
C VAL A 494 -20.76 4.86 10.23
N VAL A 495 -21.24 3.74 10.77
CA VAL A 495 -22.69 3.50 10.90
C VAL A 495 -23.33 4.42 11.92
N ASP A 496 -22.67 4.74 13.05
CA ASP A 496 -23.18 5.69 14.04
C ASP A 496 -23.31 7.10 13.47
N LYS A 497 -22.32 7.55 12.67
CA LYS A 497 -22.39 8.80 11.90
C LYS A 497 -23.60 8.80 10.95
N ILE A 498 -23.71 7.78 10.09
CA ILE A 498 -24.83 7.64 9.13
C ILE A 498 -26.18 7.67 9.86
N ARG A 499 -26.32 6.97 11.00
CA ARG A 499 -27.56 6.94 11.78
C ARG A 499 -27.86 8.25 12.52
N ALA A 500 -26.87 9.11 12.75
CA ALA A 500 -27.09 10.48 13.23
C ALA A 500 -27.62 11.36 12.09
N GLU A 501 -26.97 11.30 10.92
CA GLU A 501 -27.34 12.06 9.72
C GLU A 501 -28.74 11.68 9.20
N GLN A 502 -29.06 10.38 9.12
CA GLN A 502 -30.39 9.88 8.74
C GLN A 502 -31.51 10.41 9.65
N LYS A 503 -31.29 10.58 10.96
CA LYS A 503 -32.31 11.15 11.88
C LYS A 503 -32.59 12.64 11.62
N VAL A 504 -31.64 13.36 11.05
CA VAL A 504 -31.80 14.76 10.63
C VAL A 504 -32.48 14.80 9.26
N ARG A 505 -31.94 14.06 8.28
CA ARG A 505 -32.50 13.93 6.93
C ARG A 505 -33.96 13.47 6.94
N ALA A 506 -34.31 12.44 7.70
CA ALA A 506 -35.68 11.93 7.79
C ALA A 506 -36.72 12.98 8.21
N LYS A 507 -36.33 13.96 9.03
CA LYS A 507 -37.22 15.07 9.45
C LYS A 507 -37.34 16.16 8.40
N ILE A 508 -36.27 16.45 7.66
CA ILE A 508 -36.21 17.49 6.62
C ILE A 508 -36.89 16.98 5.34
N GLU A 509 -36.58 15.76 4.93
CA GLU A 509 -37.06 15.10 3.71
C GLU A 509 -38.39 14.34 3.90
N GLY A 510 -39.00 14.37 5.09
CA GLY A 510 -40.31 13.78 5.37
C GLY A 510 -40.38 12.25 5.18
N TRP A 511 -39.32 11.52 5.55
CA TRP A 511 -39.27 10.06 5.36
C TRP A 511 -40.27 9.32 6.26
N LYS A 512 -40.80 8.20 5.75
CA LYS A 512 -41.61 7.25 6.53
C LYS A 512 -40.71 6.34 7.37
N ASP A 513 -41.22 5.89 8.52
CA ASP A 513 -40.50 4.95 9.39
C ASP A 513 -40.13 3.64 8.68
N GLY A 514 -38.98 3.07 9.07
CA GLY A 514 -38.46 1.81 8.52
C GLY A 514 -37.39 1.95 7.43
N TYR A 515 -36.78 3.13 7.29
CA TYR A 515 -35.54 3.30 6.52
C TYR A 515 -34.36 2.52 7.13
N ALA A 516 -33.38 2.16 6.30
CA ALA A 516 -32.26 1.30 6.67
C ALA A 516 -30.95 1.68 5.96
N VAL A 517 -29.83 1.25 6.54
CA VAL A 517 -28.49 1.28 5.93
C VAL A 517 -28.27 -0.01 5.13
N GLY A 518 -27.94 0.14 3.86
CA GLY A 518 -27.50 -0.95 2.99
C GLY A 518 -26.04 -1.31 3.29
N VAL A 519 -25.67 -2.60 3.29
CA VAL A 519 -24.26 -3.02 3.43
C VAL A 519 -23.95 -4.16 2.46
N HIS A 520 -22.83 -4.10 1.74
CA HIS A 520 -22.38 -5.20 0.89
C HIS A 520 -20.86 -5.37 0.81
N CYS A 521 -20.43 -6.63 0.72
CA CYS A 521 -19.18 -7.00 0.04
C CYS A 521 -19.51 -7.45 -1.39
N HIS A 522 -19.10 -8.66 -1.78
CA HIS A 522 -19.46 -9.27 -3.08
C HIS A 522 -20.90 -9.84 -3.09
N TYR A 523 -21.18 -10.82 -2.24
CA TYR A 523 -22.50 -11.49 -2.19
C TYR A 523 -23.41 -11.05 -1.01
N GLY A 524 -22.90 -10.24 -0.07
CA GLY A 524 -23.67 -9.86 1.13
C GLY A 524 -23.94 -11.02 2.10
N PHE A 525 -22.93 -11.85 2.37
CA PHE A 525 -22.99 -12.98 3.32
C PHE A 525 -21.99 -12.81 4.47
N ASN A 526 -20.80 -13.41 4.39
CA ASN A 526 -19.89 -13.58 5.54
C ASN A 526 -19.47 -12.27 6.22
N ARG A 527 -18.66 -11.43 5.54
CA ARG A 527 -18.13 -10.19 6.11
C ARG A 527 -19.21 -9.17 6.44
N THR A 528 -20.22 -9.07 5.57
CA THR A 528 -21.41 -8.22 5.74
C THR A 528 -22.18 -8.62 7.00
N GLY A 529 -22.44 -9.93 7.18
CA GLY A 529 -23.14 -10.44 8.36
C GLY A 529 -22.33 -10.33 9.64
N PHE A 530 -21.02 -10.51 9.59
CA PHE A 530 -20.13 -10.32 10.73
C PHE A 530 -20.14 -8.87 11.24
N LEU A 531 -19.88 -7.90 10.37
CA LEU A 531 -19.86 -6.48 10.77
C LEU A 531 -21.25 -5.99 11.23
N ILE A 532 -22.33 -6.41 10.57
CA ILE A 532 -23.70 -6.15 11.04
C ILE A 532 -23.94 -6.79 12.41
N ALA A 533 -23.51 -8.04 12.64
CA ALA A 533 -23.73 -8.73 13.90
C ALA A 533 -22.91 -8.11 15.05
N CYS A 534 -21.68 -7.66 14.81
CA CYS A 534 -20.91 -6.86 15.78
C CYS A 534 -21.69 -5.61 16.20
N TYR A 535 -22.16 -4.82 15.22
CA TYR A 535 -22.92 -3.59 15.48
C TYR A 535 -24.22 -3.86 16.24
N LEU A 536 -24.97 -4.92 15.89
CA LEU A 536 -26.22 -5.25 16.58
C LEU A 536 -26.02 -5.59 18.07
N VAL A 537 -24.89 -6.21 18.43
CA VAL A 537 -24.57 -6.47 19.83
C VAL A 537 -24.08 -5.20 20.53
N GLU A 538 -23.13 -4.48 19.93
CA GLU A 538 -22.47 -3.32 20.57
C GLU A 538 -23.39 -2.10 20.69
N ARG A 539 -24.31 -1.88 19.74
CA ARG A 539 -25.16 -0.67 19.66
C ARG A 539 -26.66 -0.92 19.69
N CYS A 540 -27.13 -2.15 19.44
CA CYS A 540 -28.56 -2.50 19.50
C CYS A 540 -28.92 -3.48 20.63
N GLY A 541 -27.96 -3.90 21.46
CA GLY A 541 -28.21 -4.72 22.66
C GLY A 541 -28.58 -6.18 22.42
N PHE A 542 -28.40 -6.70 21.21
CA PHE A 542 -28.59 -8.12 20.90
C PHE A 542 -27.53 -8.98 21.61
N THR A 543 -27.80 -10.26 21.85
CA THR A 543 -26.71 -11.23 22.10
C THR A 543 -26.05 -11.67 20.78
N ALA A 544 -24.83 -12.20 20.85
CA ALA A 544 -24.11 -12.75 19.70
C ALA A 544 -24.95 -13.76 18.89
N LYS A 545 -25.71 -14.61 19.60
CA LYS A 545 -26.59 -15.61 19.02
C LYS A 545 -27.78 -14.97 18.29
N GLU A 546 -28.49 -14.06 18.95
CA GLU A 546 -29.64 -13.37 18.34
C GLU A 546 -29.24 -12.51 17.13
N ALA A 547 -28.04 -11.90 17.15
CA ALA A 547 -27.53 -11.13 16.01
C ALA A 547 -27.23 -12.03 14.79
N ILE A 548 -26.61 -13.20 15.00
CA ILE A 548 -26.36 -14.19 13.93
C ILE A 548 -27.69 -14.78 13.41
N GLU A 549 -28.63 -15.11 14.30
CA GLU A 549 -29.95 -15.65 13.94
C GLU A 549 -30.80 -14.61 13.19
N ALA A 550 -30.80 -13.35 13.62
CA ALA A 550 -31.46 -12.25 12.91
C ALA A 550 -30.89 -12.04 11.51
N PHE A 551 -29.57 -12.10 11.34
CA PHE A 551 -28.93 -12.04 10.03
C PHE A 551 -29.33 -13.23 9.15
N ALA A 552 -29.21 -14.47 9.66
CA ALA A 552 -29.52 -15.68 8.91
C ALA A 552 -31.00 -15.77 8.49
N LYS A 553 -31.92 -15.34 9.36
CA LYS A 553 -33.36 -15.24 9.08
C LYS A 553 -33.68 -14.25 7.96
N ALA A 554 -32.95 -13.13 7.90
CA ALA A 554 -33.20 -12.07 6.92
C ALA A 554 -32.43 -12.26 5.59
N ARG A 555 -31.30 -12.96 5.62
CA ARG A 555 -30.41 -13.23 4.48
C ARG A 555 -30.16 -14.74 4.40
N PRO A 556 -30.97 -15.51 3.65
CA PRO A 556 -30.80 -16.96 3.51
C PRO A 556 -29.37 -17.35 3.11
N ASN A 557 -28.87 -18.47 3.65
CA ASN A 557 -27.45 -18.87 3.76
C ASN A 557 -26.64 -18.19 4.89
N GLY A 558 -27.07 -17.03 5.40
CA GLY A 558 -26.49 -16.36 6.57
C GLY A 558 -24.97 -16.08 6.48
N ILE A 559 -24.30 -16.18 7.63
CA ILE A 559 -22.83 -16.27 7.69
C ILE A 559 -22.47 -17.74 7.45
N ARG A 560 -21.84 -18.02 6.30
CA ARG A 560 -21.52 -19.37 5.82
C ARG A 560 -20.20 -19.93 6.37
N HIS A 561 -19.21 -19.06 6.61
CA HIS A 561 -17.91 -19.47 7.12
C HIS A 561 -17.87 -19.37 8.64
N GLU A 562 -17.45 -20.44 9.30
CA GLU A 562 -17.57 -20.56 10.76
C GLU A 562 -16.56 -19.71 11.50
N HIS A 563 -15.36 -19.51 10.96
CA HIS A 563 -14.38 -18.58 11.52
C HIS A 563 -14.86 -17.12 11.65
N PHE A 564 -15.94 -16.71 10.96
CA PHE A 564 -16.63 -15.44 11.24
C PHE A 564 -17.61 -15.56 12.42
N LYS A 565 -18.34 -16.69 12.53
CA LYS A 565 -19.23 -16.96 13.68
C LYS A 565 -18.41 -17.07 14.97
N ASP A 566 -17.34 -17.84 14.96
CA ASP A 566 -16.53 -18.22 16.13
C ASP A 566 -15.77 -17.02 16.71
N ARG A 567 -15.32 -16.10 15.84
CA ARG A 567 -14.70 -14.83 16.26
C ARG A 567 -15.71 -13.88 16.92
N LEU A 568 -17.00 -13.97 16.58
CA LEU A 568 -18.00 -13.02 17.08
C LEU A 568 -18.15 -13.08 18.62
N PRO A 569 -18.37 -14.24 19.29
CA PRO A 569 -18.32 -14.33 20.75
C PRO A 569 -17.02 -13.80 21.38
N THR A 570 -15.87 -14.02 20.73
CA THR A 570 -14.55 -13.64 21.26
C THR A 570 -14.36 -12.13 21.33
N GLU A 571 -14.65 -11.38 20.26
CA GLU A 571 -14.53 -9.92 20.27
C GLU A 571 -15.60 -9.28 21.18
N LEU A 572 -16.77 -9.91 21.28
CA LEU A 572 -17.86 -9.45 22.15
C LEU A 572 -17.60 -9.69 23.65
N ALA A 573 -16.73 -10.63 24.00
CA ALA A 573 -16.22 -10.77 25.37
C ALA A 573 -15.31 -9.58 25.75
N LYS A 574 -14.39 -9.18 24.85
CA LYS A 574 -13.52 -8.00 25.04
C LYS A 574 -14.29 -6.68 25.09
N SER A 575 -15.28 -6.51 24.20
CA SER A 575 -16.17 -5.35 24.18
C SER A 575 -16.81 -5.09 25.55
N LYS A 576 -17.26 -6.16 26.22
CA LYS A 576 -17.88 -6.06 27.56
C LYS A 576 -16.89 -5.80 28.70
N SER A 577 -15.62 -6.20 28.60
CA SER A 577 -14.62 -5.82 29.62
C SER A 577 -14.19 -4.36 29.47
N SER A 578 -14.07 -3.86 28.23
CA SER A 578 -13.76 -2.45 27.93
C SER A 578 -14.80 -1.47 28.50
N ALA A 579 -16.09 -1.81 28.42
CA ALA A 579 -17.18 -0.96 28.89
C ALA A 579 -17.30 -0.85 30.44
N ALA A 580 -16.51 -1.61 31.21
CA ALA A 580 -16.70 -1.77 32.65
C ALA A 580 -15.84 -0.84 33.54
N MET A 581 -14.94 -0.01 32.97
CA MET A 581 -14.01 0.81 33.75
C MET A 581 -14.10 2.31 33.49
N SER A 582 -14.70 3.03 34.44
CA SER A 582 -14.43 4.47 34.68
C SER A 582 -14.48 4.74 36.20
N PRO A 583 -13.72 5.72 36.74
CA PRO A 583 -13.32 5.70 38.15
C PRO A 583 -14.22 6.52 39.08
N SER A 584 -14.21 6.18 40.39
CA SER A 584 -14.76 7.04 41.45
C SER A 584 -13.92 7.04 42.74
N SER A 585 -13.62 8.26 43.19
CA SER A 585 -13.19 8.74 44.53
C SER A 585 -12.57 7.81 45.60
N GLU A 586 -11.33 8.14 45.98
CA GLU A 586 -10.85 8.43 47.36
C GLU A 586 -11.14 7.50 48.56
N ARG A 587 -10.05 7.07 49.23
CA ARG A 587 -9.83 7.24 50.69
C ARG A 587 -8.37 7.00 51.10
N THR A 588 -7.85 7.82 52.01
CA THR A 588 -6.48 7.79 52.56
C THR A 588 -6.37 6.91 53.83
N PRO A 589 -5.17 6.42 54.22
CA PRO A 589 -4.99 5.35 55.20
C PRO A 589 -4.61 5.82 56.63
N LEU A 590 -4.31 4.87 57.53
CA LEU A 590 -3.80 5.09 58.88
C LEU A 590 -2.36 4.55 59.05
N LEU A 591 -1.64 5.01 60.09
CA LEU A 591 -0.17 4.90 60.25
C LEU A 591 0.31 3.91 61.34
N ALA A 592 1.65 3.82 61.46
CA ALA A 592 2.47 3.33 62.60
C ALA A 592 2.79 1.81 62.68
N ASP A 593 4.01 1.37 63.01
CA ASP A 593 5.36 2.01 63.03
C ASP A 593 6.47 0.93 63.17
N ALA A 594 7.74 1.28 62.91
CA ALA A 594 9.00 0.77 63.53
C ALA A 594 10.23 0.79 62.59
N GLN A 595 11.35 1.32 63.09
CA GLN A 595 12.69 1.41 62.46
C GLN A 595 13.78 0.94 63.49
N PRO A 596 15.12 1.02 63.27
CA PRO A 596 15.91 1.59 62.15
C PRO A 596 17.07 0.71 61.61
N ARG A 597 17.70 1.12 60.48
CA ARG A 597 19.17 1.14 60.33
C ARG A 597 19.67 2.00 59.14
N THR A 598 20.52 2.94 59.49
CA THR A 598 21.28 3.98 58.74
C THR A 598 21.98 3.58 57.42
N SER A 599 21.93 4.47 56.41
CA SER A 599 23.13 5.22 55.94
C SER A 599 22.79 6.40 55.00
N GLU A 600 23.48 7.52 55.18
CA GLU A 600 23.19 8.89 54.72
C GLU A 600 23.35 9.18 53.20
N ASP A 601 22.46 8.67 52.33
CA ASP A 601 22.28 9.23 50.96
C ASP A 601 20.82 9.21 50.45
N SER A 602 19.86 8.87 51.31
CA SER A 602 18.44 8.71 50.94
C SER A 602 17.54 9.90 51.30
N THR A 603 17.98 10.78 52.21
CA THR A 603 17.11 11.78 52.85
C THR A 603 16.62 12.88 51.91
N ARG A 604 17.48 13.37 51.01
CA ARG A 604 17.10 14.47 50.11
C ARG A 604 16.09 14.07 49.02
N ARG A 605 16.12 12.83 48.52
CA ARG A 605 15.14 12.35 47.54
C ARG A 605 13.74 12.23 48.16
N ALA A 606 13.65 11.74 49.40
CA ALA A 606 12.37 11.64 50.11
C ALA A 606 11.68 13.01 50.30
N GLU A 607 12.44 14.06 50.63
CA GLU A 607 11.90 15.43 50.78
C GLU A 607 11.46 16.05 49.44
N GLU A 608 12.13 15.71 48.34
CA GLU A 608 11.78 16.19 46.99
C GLU A 608 10.60 15.41 46.37
N GLU A 609 10.39 14.13 46.74
CA GLU A 609 9.23 13.32 46.32
C GLU A 609 7.93 13.67 47.07
N ASP A 610 7.99 13.88 48.39
CA ASP A 610 6.80 14.19 49.21
C ASP A 610 6.20 15.57 48.87
N ALA A 611 7.06 16.56 48.61
CA ALA A 611 6.64 17.88 48.14
C ALA A 611 5.93 17.84 46.77
N ALA A 612 6.37 16.93 45.88
CA ALA A 612 5.75 16.75 44.56
C ALA A 612 4.38 16.06 44.65
N LEU A 613 4.18 15.14 45.58
CA LEU A 613 2.90 14.44 45.82
C LEU A 613 1.82 15.34 46.47
N HIS A 614 2.23 16.38 47.20
CA HIS A 614 1.31 17.29 47.90
C HIS A 614 1.23 18.72 47.34
N GLY A 615 1.93 19.01 46.23
CA GLY A 615 1.70 20.21 45.41
C GLY A 615 2.08 21.54 46.09
N GLN A 616 3.01 21.52 47.05
CA GLN A 616 3.51 22.72 47.73
C GLN A 616 4.94 23.06 47.29
N THR A 617 5.24 24.35 47.17
CA THR A 617 6.58 24.84 46.79
C THR A 617 7.39 25.28 48.01
N LEU A 618 8.55 24.65 48.21
CA LEU A 618 9.48 25.01 49.29
C LEU A 618 10.35 26.24 48.93
N PRO A 619 10.72 27.08 49.91
CA PRO A 619 11.52 28.28 49.67
C PRO A 619 13.01 27.98 49.40
N PRO A 620 13.70 28.78 48.58
CA PRO A 620 15.09 28.51 48.19
C PRO A 620 16.11 28.84 49.28
N ALA A 621 17.02 27.89 49.56
CA ALA A 621 18.17 28.10 50.43
C ALA A 621 19.25 29.03 49.80
N PRO A 622 20.02 29.79 50.60
CA PRO A 622 20.91 30.82 50.09
C PRO A 622 22.17 30.28 49.38
N ARG A 623 22.37 30.67 48.11
CA ARG A 623 23.58 30.34 47.33
C ARG A 623 24.80 31.15 47.81
N SER A 624 25.85 30.45 48.25
CA SER A 624 27.18 31.05 48.44
C SER A 624 27.92 31.20 47.10
N ARG A 625 28.75 32.24 46.96
CA ARG A 625 29.39 32.63 45.68
C ARG A 625 30.61 31.75 45.27
N GLY A 626 30.80 30.57 45.88
CA GLY A 626 32.02 29.77 45.72
C GLY A 626 32.07 28.82 44.52
N LEU A 627 30.93 28.26 44.09
CA LEU A 627 30.91 27.14 43.13
C LEU A 627 31.17 27.56 41.66
N VAL A 628 30.66 28.72 41.23
CA VAL A 628 30.73 29.17 39.83
C VAL A 628 32.16 29.27 39.30
N MET A 629 33.12 29.65 40.14
CA MET A 629 34.53 29.76 39.75
C MET A 629 35.16 28.39 39.46
N ARG A 630 34.77 27.34 40.20
CA ARG A 630 35.30 25.98 40.03
C ARG A 630 34.80 25.35 38.72
N GLU A 631 33.53 25.56 38.37
CA GLU A 631 32.95 25.06 37.12
C GLU A 631 33.54 25.78 35.91
N LEU A 632 33.75 27.10 35.98
CA LEU A 632 34.47 27.85 34.94
C LEU A 632 35.91 27.36 34.74
N ILE A 633 36.66 27.11 35.82
CA ILE A 633 38.02 26.58 35.74
C ILE A 633 38.02 25.18 35.11
N LEU A 634 37.11 24.29 35.51
CA LEU A 634 37.00 22.94 34.93
C LEU A 634 36.60 22.98 33.45
N PHE A 635 35.69 23.88 33.05
CA PHE A 635 35.28 24.06 31.65
C PHE A 635 36.43 24.58 30.78
N ILE A 636 37.21 25.55 31.27
CA ILE A 636 38.40 26.05 30.58
C ILE A 636 39.48 24.97 30.49
N TRP A 637 39.65 24.14 31.53
CA TRP A 637 40.60 23.03 31.52
C TRP A 637 40.19 21.92 30.53
N ALA A 638 38.90 21.61 30.44
CA ALA A 638 38.36 20.68 29.45
C ALA A 638 38.55 21.19 28.01
N LEU A 639 38.26 22.48 27.75
CA LEU A 639 38.54 23.12 26.45
C LEU A 639 40.03 23.08 26.08
N ALA A 640 40.92 23.37 27.04
CA ALA A 640 42.37 23.29 26.82
C ALA A 640 42.84 21.85 26.56
N ALA A 641 42.29 20.86 27.26
CA ALA A 641 42.59 19.44 27.05
C ALA A 641 42.11 18.95 25.68
N THR A 642 40.89 19.31 25.25
CA THR A 642 40.36 18.97 23.91
C THR A 642 41.16 19.65 22.81
N ALA A 643 41.50 20.93 22.95
CA ALA A 643 42.37 21.63 22.01
C ALA A 643 43.77 20.99 21.95
N GLY A 644 44.33 20.60 23.10
CA GLY A 644 45.60 19.87 23.18
C GLY A 644 45.55 18.51 22.48
N ALA A 645 44.47 17.75 22.63
CA ALA A 645 44.27 16.47 21.95
C ALA A 645 44.15 16.63 20.42
N ILE A 646 43.41 17.65 19.95
CA ILE A 646 43.29 17.98 18.52
C ILE A 646 44.65 18.42 17.95
N ILE A 647 45.38 19.30 18.64
CA ILE A 647 46.72 19.73 18.24
C ILE A 647 47.69 18.56 18.22
N LEU A 648 47.62 17.64 19.19
CA LEU A 648 48.46 16.43 19.21
C LEU A 648 48.14 15.49 18.03
N ALA A 649 46.86 15.28 17.72
CA ALA A 649 46.43 14.48 16.57
C ALA A 649 46.92 15.09 15.23
N VAL A 650 46.79 16.41 15.08
CA VAL A 650 47.31 17.14 13.91
C VAL A 650 48.84 17.05 13.83
N ILE A 651 49.57 17.16 14.95
CA ILE A 651 51.03 17.02 14.98
C ILE A 651 51.47 15.59 14.64
N VAL A 652 50.72 14.56 15.03
CA VAL A 652 50.98 13.17 14.60
C VAL A 652 50.80 13.05 13.08
N GLN A 653 49.66 13.48 12.53
CA GLN A 653 49.41 13.46 11.08
C GLN A 653 50.43 14.28 10.27
N HIS A 654 50.97 15.37 10.82
CA HIS A 654 52.04 16.15 10.16
C HIS A 654 53.43 15.54 10.29
N ARG A 655 53.74 14.78 11.35
CA ARG A 655 55.01 14.05 11.47
C ARG A 655 55.12 12.91 10.46
N ASP A 656 54.03 12.21 10.19
CA ASP A 656 53.97 11.14 9.19
C ASP A 656 54.09 11.67 7.74
N SER A 657 54.02 12.99 7.55
CA SER A 657 54.02 13.65 6.23
C SER A 657 55.38 14.21 5.77
N THR A 658 56.47 14.11 6.55
CA THR A 658 57.73 14.87 6.26
C THR A 658 59.06 14.12 6.46
N THR A 659 59.30 13.05 5.68
CA THR A 659 60.66 12.49 5.46
C THR A 659 60.91 12.10 4.00
N PRO A 660 61.99 12.55 3.34
CA PRO A 660 62.23 12.27 1.91
C PRO A 660 63.16 11.08 1.63
N SER A 661 62.64 10.15 0.81
CA SER A 661 63.33 9.45 -0.30
C SER A 661 64.39 8.35 -0.07
N ALA A 662 64.18 7.26 -0.85
CA ALA A 662 65.14 6.33 -1.46
C ALA A 662 65.56 5.03 -0.71
N PRO A 663 65.82 3.90 -1.43
CA PRO A 663 65.21 3.49 -2.71
C PRO A 663 64.91 1.97 -2.91
N LEU A 664 64.08 1.68 -3.93
CA LEU A 664 64.05 0.45 -4.78
C LEU A 664 63.66 -0.93 -4.20
N ALA A 665 62.44 -1.37 -4.52
CA ALA A 665 62.18 -2.52 -5.42
C ALA A 665 60.74 -2.41 -6.02
N PRO A 666 60.46 -2.83 -7.28
CA PRO A 666 59.18 -2.56 -7.93
C PRO A 666 58.19 -3.75 -7.94
N GLY A 667 56.88 -3.48 -7.77
CA GLY A 667 55.83 -4.43 -8.18
C GLY A 667 54.56 -4.50 -7.33
N SER A 668 53.74 -3.44 -7.24
CA SER A 668 52.36 -3.50 -6.70
C SER A 668 51.50 -2.37 -7.27
N PRO A 669 50.37 -2.65 -7.97
CA PRO A 669 49.46 -1.62 -8.47
C PRO A 669 48.43 -1.19 -7.41
N SER A 670 47.89 0.03 -7.56
CA SER A 670 46.90 0.64 -6.67
C SER A 670 45.47 0.20 -6.93
N ALA A 671 44.65 0.14 -5.88
CA ALA A 671 43.19 0.07 -6.01
C ALA A 671 42.65 1.41 -6.59
N GLY A 672 42.40 1.43 -7.91
CA GLY A 672 42.04 2.66 -8.63
C GLY A 672 41.85 2.50 -10.14
N GLU A 673 41.53 1.30 -10.61
CA GLU A 673 41.10 1.03 -11.99
C GLU A 673 39.87 0.11 -11.97
N PRO A 674 39.01 0.13 -13.01
CA PRO A 674 37.97 -0.89 -13.18
C PRO A 674 38.62 -2.28 -13.29
N TYR A 675 37.91 -3.31 -12.81
CA TYR A 675 38.41 -4.69 -12.74
C TYR A 675 38.60 -5.27 -14.15
N LYS A 676 39.80 -5.08 -14.72
CA LYS A 676 40.19 -5.66 -16.02
C LYS A 676 40.00 -7.18 -15.94
N LYS A 677 39.31 -7.75 -16.93
CA LYS A 677 39.23 -9.21 -17.16
C LYS A 677 40.65 -9.75 -17.45
N ASN A 678 41.44 -9.97 -16.41
CA ASN A 678 42.66 -10.76 -16.48
C ASN A 678 42.27 -12.16 -16.95
N GLY A 679 42.92 -12.63 -18.01
CA GLY A 679 42.70 -13.93 -18.62
C GLY A 679 43.24 -15.09 -17.79
N SER A 680 42.84 -15.18 -16.51
CA SER A 680 42.79 -16.48 -15.85
C SER A 680 41.91 -17.40 -16.69
N LYS A 681 42.33 -18.65 -16.86
CA LYS A 681 41.38 -19.67 -17.30
C LYS A 681 40.22 -19.70 -16.31
N SER A 682 39.00 -19.88 -16.81
CA SER A 682 37.86 -20.17 -15.93
C SER A 682 38.19 -21.43 -15.16
N GLN A 683 38.30 -21.32 -13.83
CA GLN A 683 38.52 -22.47 -12.96
C GLN A 683 37.18 -23.15 -12.77
N LYS A 684 37.11 -24.47 -13.06
CA LYS A 684 35.88 -25.26 -12.89
C LYS A 684 35.39 -25.11 -11.44
N ARG A 685 34.17 -24.62 -11.27
CA ARG A 685 33.58 -24.28 -9.97
C ARG A 685 32.14 -24.76 -9.83
N ASN A 686 31.81 -25.17 -8.62
CA ASN A 686 30.44 -25.52 -8.20
C ASN A 686 29.87 -24.42 -7.27
N LEU A 687 28.57 -24.15 -7.36
CA LEU A 687 27.85 -23.26 -6.45
C LEU A 687 26.55 -23.94 -6.00
N ILE A 688 26.36 -24.05 -4.69
CA ILE A 688 25.17 -24.67 -4.11
C ILE A 688 24.47 -23.60 -3.27
N PHE A 689 23.24 -23.28 -3.66
CA PHE A 689 22.39 -22.32 -2.96
C PHE A 689 21.25 -23.05 -2.28
N MET A 690 21.10 -22.87 -0.97
CA MET A 690 20.01 -23.52 -0.22
C MET A 690 19.01 -22.50 0.32
N VAL A 691 17.72 -22.75 0.06
CA VAL A 691 16.61 -21.91 0.51
C VAL A 691 15.85 -22.65 1.60
N SER A 692 15.63 -21.97 2.73
CA SER A 692 14.82 -22.46 3.86
C SER A 692 13.58 -21.59 4.01
N ASP A 693 12.58 -21.81 3.17
CA ASP A 693 11.35 -21.01 3.12
C ASP A 693 10.74 -20.82 4.53
N GLY A 694 10.37 -19.60 4.89
CA GLY A 694 9.77 -19.28 6.20
C GLY A 694 10.69 -19.43 7.44
N MET A 695 11.98 -19.80 7.29
CA MET A 695 12.87 -20.14 8.41
C MET A 695 13.57 -18.91 9.06
N GLY A 696 12.87 -18.24 9.98
CA GLY A 696 13.46 -17.21 10.84
C GLY A 696 14.36 -17.73 11.99
N PRO A 697 15.05 -16.83 12.73
CA PRO A 697 15.96 -17.19 13.82
C PRO A 697 15.31 -17.93 15.01
N ALA A 698 14.00 -17.75 15.20
CA ALA A 698 13.22 -18.48 16.20
C ALA A 698 13.12 -19.98 15.87
N SER A 699 13.07 -20.35 14.59
CA SER A 699 12.97 -21.72 14.10
C SER A 699 14.22 -22.55 14.43
N LEU A 700 15.41 -21.97 14.29
CA LEU A 700 16.65 -22.57 14.82
C LEU A 700 16.56 -22.77 16.34
N SER A 701 16.11 -21.75 17.06
CA SER A 701 16.15 -21.74 18.53
C SER A 701 15.20 -22.80 19.13
N LEU A 702 14.01 -22.94 18.56
CA LEU A 702 13.05 -24.01 18.84
C LEU A 702 13.65 -25.38 18.50
N THR A 703 14.23 -25.53 17.31
CA THR A 703 14.74 -26.82 16.81
C THR A 703 15.98 -27.31 17.55
N ARG A 704 16.94 -26.43 17.85
CA ARG A 704 18.17 -26.73 18.61
C ARG A 704 17.81 -27.31 19.97
N SER A 705 16.94 -26.63 20.71
CA SER A 705 16.55 -27.03 22.07
C SER A 705 15.57 -28.22 22.08
N PHE A 706 14.78 -28.40 21.01
CA PHE A 706 14.05 -29.66 20.75
C PHE A 706 15.00 -30.86 20.49
N ARG A 707 16.06 -30.68 19.68
CA ARG A 707 17.09 -31.71 19.44
C ARG A 707 17.85 -32.06 20.70
N GLN A 708 18.29 -31.06 21.48
CA GLN A 708 18.94 -31.26 22.77
C GLN A 708 18.08 -32.12 23.71
N TYR A 709 16.79 -31.80 23.85
CA TYR A 709 15.85 -32.58 24.65
C TYR A 709 15.67 -34.01 24.11
N THR A 710 15.36 -34.17 22.83
CA THR A 710 14.99 -35.48 22.24
C THR A 710 16.17 -36.44 22.10
N SER A 711 17.39 -35.92 21.90
CA SER A 711 18.62 -36.72 21.79
C SER A 711 19.45 -36.75 23.08
N SER A 712 18.98 -36.14 24.18
CA SER A 712 19.70 -36.03 25.47
C SER A 712 21.11 -35.45 25.34
N LEU A 713 21.26 -34.42 24.51
CA LEU A 713 22.53 -33.74 24.23
C LEU A 713 22.76 -32.58 25.22
N PRO A 714 24.01 -32.18 25.48
CA PRO A 714 24.31 -31.10 26.42
C PRO A 714 23.86 -29.73 25.87
N TYR A 715 23.80 -28.73 26.75
CA TYR A 715 23.25 -27.39 26.44
C TYR A 715 24.05 -26.63 25.37
N ASP A 716 25.30 -27.02 25.14
CA ASP A 716 26.25 -26.46 24.17
C ASP A 716 26.30 -27.25 22.85
N ASP A 717 25.54 -28.33 22.69
CA ASP A 717 25.31 -28.92 21.37
C ASP A 717 24.45 -27.99 20.50
N THR A 718 24.90 -27.78 19.26
CA THR A 718 24.25 -26.90 18.30
C THR A 718 23.94 -27.65 17.01
N LEU A 719 23.02 -27.08 16.21
CA LEU A 719 22.77 -27.52 14.83
C LEU A 719 24.04 -27.33 13.97
N THR A 720 24.07 -27.95 12.80
CA THR A 720 25.15 -27.75 11.82
C THR A 720 25.12 -26.31 11.29
N LEU A 721 23.93 -25.80 11.01
CA LEU A 721 23.64 -24.41 10.61
C LEU A 721 24.23 -23.40 11.62
N ASP A 722 24.06 -23.63 12.92
CA ASP A 722 24.58 -22.74 13.99
C ASP A 722 26.10 -22.53 13.89
N LYS A 723 26.85 -23.54 13.41
CA LYS A 723 28.32 -23.50 13.27
C LYS A 723 28.79 -22.77 12.01
N HIS A 724 27.86 -22.49 11.10
CA HIS A 724 28.09 -21.91 9.78
C HIS A 724 27.35 -20.58 9.58
N PHE A 725 26.76 -20.03 10.65
CA PHE A 725 26.12 -18.71 10.65
C PHE A 725 27.11 -17.62 10.23
N TRP A 726 26.69 -16.82 9.26
CA TRP A 726 27.56 -15.87 8.54
C TRP A 726 27.08 -14.43 8.62
N GLY A 727 25.75 -14.23 8.65
CA GLY A 727 25.11 -12.93 8.64
C GLY A 727 23.58 -13.04 8.72
N THR A 728 22.89 -11.93 8.50
CA THR A 728 21.43 -11.89 8.32
C THR A 728 21.04 -11.14 7.06
N SER A 729 19.94 -11.54 6.45
CA SER A 729 19.34 -10.87 5.31
C SER A 729 18.06 -10.16 5.72
N ARG A 730 17.95 -8.89 5.31
CA ARG A 730 16.67 -8.18 5.20
C ARG A 730 15.92 -8.73 3.97
N THR A 731 14.60 -8.73 4.03
CA THR A 731 13.76 -9.55 3.12
C THR A 731 12.70 -8.77 2.34
N ARG A 732 12.23 -7.61 2.84
CA ARG A 732 11.13 -6.78 2.29
C ARG A 732 11.06 -6.69 0.76
N SER A 733 9.85 -6.59 0.21
CA SER A 733 9.62 -6.38 -1.22
C SER A 733 9.49 -4.88 -1.56
N THR A 734 9.28 -4.53 -2.82
CA THR A 734 9.07 -3.13 -3.25
C THR A 734 7.65 -2.61 -3.00
N ASN A 735 6.68 -3.48 -2.70
CA ASN A 735 5.29 -3.10 -2.42
C ASN A 735 4.81 -3.49 -1.01
N SER A 736 5.65 -4.14 -0.19
CA SER A 736 5.30 -4.59 1.15
C SER A 736 6.54 -4.68 2.05
N TRP A 737 6.37 -4.29 3.31
CA TRP A 737 7.37 -4.53 4.38
C TRP A 737 7.59 -6.02 4.66
N VAL A 738 6.63 -6.87 4.28
CA VAL A 738 6.67 -8.33 4.37
C VAL A 738 6.63 -8.91 2.95
N THR A 739 7.72 -9.57 2.54
CA THR A 739 7.81 -10.22 1.21
C THR A 739 6.99 -11.52 1.16
N ASP A 740 6.74 -12.02 -0.05
CA ASP A 740 6.44 -13.43 -0.29
C ASP A 740 7.64 -14.15 -0.93
N SER A 741 7.56 -15.48 -1.01
CA SER A 741 8.60 -16.35 -1.57
C SER A 741 8.90 -15.99 -3.02
N ALA A 742 7.89 -15.57 -3.80
CA ALA A 742 8.06 -15.15 -5.19
C ALA A 742 8.97 -13.91 -5.32
N ALA A 743 8.70 -12.86 -4.54
CA ALA A 743 9.55 -11.67 -4.51
C ALA A 743 10.93 -11.93 -3.85
N GLY A 744 11.00 -12.84 -2.86
CA GLY A 744 12.25 -13.28 -2.24
C GLY A 744 13.17 -14.02 -3.22
N ALA A 745 12.64 -15.07 -3.87
CA ALA A 745 13.32 -15.82 -4.92
C ALA A 745 13.71 -14.95 -6.12
N THR A 746 12.89 -13.95 -6.46
CA THR A 746 13.25 -12.95 -7.49
C THR A 746 14.45 -12.10 -7.07
N ALA A 747 14.58 -11.72 -5.79
CA ALA A 747 15.75 -10.99 -5.31
C ALA A 747 17.03 -11.83 -5.36
N PHE A 748 16.95 -13.14 -5.07
CA PHE A 748 18.09 -14.05 -5.20
C PHE A 748 18.47 -14.32 -6.66
N SER A 749 17.48 -14.56 -7.55
CA SER A 749 17.74 -14.93 -8.94
C SER A 749 18.12 -13.75 -9.84
N CYS A 750 17.67 -12.53 -9.53
CA CYS A 750 17.94 -11.33 -10.34
C CYS A 750 18.87 -10.29 -9.68
N GLY A 751 19.25 -10.47 -8.40
CA GLY A 751 20.01 -9.47 -7.63
C GLY A 751 19.26 -8.15 -7.41
N ARG A 752 17.94 -8.11 -7.65
CA ARG A 752 17.12 -6.88 -7.65
C ARG A 752 15.77 -7.12 -6.97
N LYS A 753 15.32 -6.16 -6.15
CA LYS A 753 14.04 -6.23 -5.45
C LYS A 753 12.86 -6.27 -6.43
N SER A 754 11.82 -7.02 -6.07
CA SER A 754 10.52 -6.99 -6.78
C SER A 754 9.35 -6.91 -5.79
N TYR A 755 8.13 -6.97 -6.32
CA TYR A 755 6.85 -6.86 -5.61
C TYR A 755 6.25 -8.25 -5.35
N ASN A 756 5.45 -8.42 -4.28
CA ASN A 756 4.85 -9.71 -3.93
C ASN A 756 4.04 -10.29 -5.10
N GLY A 757 4.24 -11.57 -5.40
CA GLY A 757 3.67 -12.29 -6.52
C GLY A 757 4.44 -12.18 -7.84
N ALA A 758 5.59 -11.49 -7.87
CA ALA A 758 6.48 -11.45 -9.04
C ALA A 758 7.41 -12.65 -9.07
N ILE A 759 7.58 -13.28 -10.24
CA ILE A 759 8.56 -14.35 -10.49
C ILE A 759 9.53 -13.85 -11.57
N ALA A 760 10.81 -13.67 -11.24
CA ALA A 760 11.88 -13.24 -12.14
C ALA A 760 11.58 -11.94 -12.92
N MET A 761 10.79 -11.03 -12.33
CA MET A 761 10.28 -9.82 -12.97
C MET A 761 10.56 -8.58 -12.13
N LEU A 762 10.87 -7.45 -12.77
CA LEU A 762 11.11 -6.16 -12.09
C LEU A 762 9.79 -5.41 -11.77
N PRO A 763 9.82 -4.47 -10.81
CA PRO A 763 8.70 -3.57 -10.54
C PRO A 763 8.12 -2.92 -11.80
N GLY A 764 6.80 -2.75 -11.84
CA GLY A 764 6.07 -2.13 -12.95
C GLY A 764 5.52 -3.11 -14.01
N HIS A 765 6.01 -4.35 -14.05
CA HIS A 765 5.48 -5.40 -14.94
C HIS A 765 4.41 -6.25 -14.23
N LYS A 766 3.69 -7.11 -14.97
CA LYS A 766 2.74 -8.09 -14.40
C LYS A 766 3.47 -9.42 -14.08
N PRO A 767 2.95 -10.25 -13.16
CA PRO A 767 3.42 -11.62 -12.99
C PRO A 767 3.26 -12.41 -14.30
N CYS A 768 4.30 -13.15 -14.68
CA CYS A 768 4.27 -14.15 -15.73
C CYS A 768 4.47 -15.53 -15.09
N GLY A 769 3.67 -16.53 -15.50
CA GLY A 769 3.73 -17.88 -14.94
C GLY A 769 2.60 -18.18 -13.94
N THR A 770 1.60 -18.91 -14.41
CA THR A 770 0.89 -19.88 -13.58
C THR A 770 1.78 -21.11 -13.34
N GLN A 771 1.49 -21.93 -12.33
CA GLN A 771 2.23 -23.19 -12.08
C GLN A 771 2.23 -24.12 -13.32
N ASP A 772 1.11 -24.12 -14.07
CA ASP A 772 0.94 -24.85 -15.32
C ASP A 772 1.84 -24.32 -16.47
N GLU A 773 2.29 -23.07 -16.41
CA GLU A 773 3.23 -22.45 -17.36
C GLU A 773 4.69 -22.60 -16.89
N ILE A 774 4.95 -22.55 -15.57
CA ILE A 774 6.28 -22.80 -14.98
C ILE A 774 6.75 -24.21 -15.33
N ALA A 775 5.89 -25.22 -15.15
CA ALA A 775 6.18 -26.61 -15.53
C ALA A 775 6.57 -26.77 -17.02
N LEU A 776 6.02 -25.93 -17.91
CA LEU A 776 6.37 -25.89 -19.33
C LEU A 776 7.72 -25.19 -19.57
N HIS A 777 8.00 -24.10 -18.85
CA HIS A 777 9.30 -23.42 -18.93
C HIS A 777 10.44 -24.32 -18.45
N GLU A 778 10.27 -25.04 -17.34
CA GLU A 778 11.27 -25.93 -16.75
C GLU A 778 11.73 -27.03 -17.72
N ILE A 779 10.80 -27.69 -18.42
CA ILE A 779 11.17 -28.71 -19.41
C ILE A 779 11.80 -28.16 -20.70
N GLY A 780 11.75 -26.85 -20.92
CA GLY A 780 12.33 -26.18 -22.10
C GLY A 780 11.35 -25.66 -23.15
N GLU A 781 10.05 -25.55 -22.87
CA GLU A 781 9.10 -24.81 -23.74
C GLU A 781 9.17 -23.28 -23.54
N GLY A 782 9.97 -22.80 -22.58
CA GLY A 782 10.20 -21.38 -22.36
C GLY A 782 11.03 -20.72 -23.48
N VAL A 783 10.98 -19.39 -23.55
CA VAL A 783 11.60 -18.60 -24.62
C VAL A 783 13.14 -18.70 -24.67
N LEU A 784 13.78 -19.04 -23.55
CA LEU A 784 15.22 -19.32 -23.49
C LEU A 784 15.57 -20.79 -23.82
N GLY A 785 14.58 -21.66 -24.06
CA GLY A 785 14.77 -23.11 -24.20
C GLY A 785 14.96 -23.79 -22.85
N ARG A 786 15.77 -24.86 -22.81
CA ARG A 786 16.08 -25.60 -21.57
C ARG A 786 16.93 -24.74 -20.63
N VAL A 787 16.38 -24.42 -19.45
CA VAL A 787 17.04 -23.61 -18.41
C VAL A 787 17.55 -24.42 -17.22
N VAL A 788 17.18 -25.69 -17.10
CA VAL A 788 17.59 -26.61 -16.02
C VAL A 788 17.89 -28.01 -16.57
N ASP A 789 18.83 -28.71 -15.93
CA ASP A 789 19.24 -30.07 -16.31
C ASP A 789 18.75 -31.15 -15.32
N VAL A 790 18.37 -30.78 -14.09
CA VAL A 790 17.82 -31.70 -13.10
C VAL A 790 16.71 -31.02 -12.27
N ILE A 791 15.62 -31.75 -12.04
CA ILE A 791 14.47 -31.35 -11.23
C ILE A 791 14.10 -32.57 -10.37
N LEU A 792 14.01 -32.42 -9.04
CA LEU A 792 13.60 -33.50 -8.12
C LEU A 792 12.68 -32.92 -7.04
N GLY A 793 11.41 -33.36 -6.98
CA GLY A 793 10.45 -32.80 -6.03
C GLY A 793 9.02 -33.35 -6.12
N GLY A 794 8.05 -32.51 -5.76
CA GLY A 794 6.61 -32.80 -5.81
C GLY A 794 5.93 -32.26 -7.08
N GLY A 795 4.71 -31.75 -6.94
CA GLY A 795 4.04 -30.92 -7.95
C GLY A 795 3.52 -31.63 -9.20
N ARG A 796 3.55 -32.97 -9.26
CA ARG A 796 3.24 -33.76 -10.47
C ARG A 796 1.90 -33.40 -11.12
N CYS A 797 0.90 -32.94 -10.36
CA CYS A 797 -0.42 -32.59 -10.91
C CYS A 797 -0.36 -31.50 -11.99
N HIS A 798 0.63 -30.60 -11.96
CA HIS A 798 0.85 -29.54 -12.96
C HIS A 798 1.53 -30.04 -14.25
N PHE A 799 2.12 -31.24 -14.22
CA PHE A 799 2.79 -31.84 -15.37
C PHE A 799 1.91 -32.82 -16.15
N LEU A 800 0.79 -33.26 -15.56
CA LEU A 800 -0.13 -34.23 -16.15
C LEU A 800 -1.30 -33.55 -16.87
N SER A 801 -1.69 -34.08 -18.03
CA SER A 801 -2.89 -33.69 -18.77
C SER A 801 -4.16 -33.81 -17.93
N ASN A 802 -5.16 -32.93 -18.12
CA ASN A 802 -6.47 -33.03 -17.44
C ASN A 802 -7.24 -34.35 -17.71
N GLN A 803 -6.78 -35.16 -18.66
CA GLN A 803 -7.30 -36.50 -18.95
C GLN A 803 -6.71 -37.58 -18.03
N THR A 804 -5.65 -37.26 -17.27
CA THR A 804 -4.93 -38.18 -16.38
C THR A 804 -5.39 -38.01 -14.95
N GLN A 805 -5.68 -39.13 -14.26
CA GLN A 805 -6.10 -39.12 -12.86
C GLN A 805 -5.06 -38.43 -11.97
N GLY A 806 -5.54 -37.50 -11.12
CA GLY A 806 -4.70 -36.71 -10.23
C GLY A 806 -4.15 -35.41 -10.82
N SER A 807 -4.32 -35.14 -12.12
CA SER A 807 -3.98 -33.84 -12.70
C SER A 807 -4.75 -32.69 -12.03
N CYS A 808 -4.10 -31.54 -11.88
CA CYS A 808 -4.73 -30.27 -11.49
C CYS A 808 -4.79 -29.28 -12.67
N ARG A 809 -4.10 -29.56 -13.79
CA ARG A 809 -4.16 -28.77 -15.02
C ARG A 809 -5.59 -28.64 -15.51
N GLN A 810 -5.91 -27.49 -16.11
CA GLN A 810 -7.22 -27.28 -16.74
C GLN A 810 -7.23 -27.57 -18.25
N ASP A 811 -6.06 -27.72 -18.85
CA ASP A 811 -5.85 -28.08 -20.25
C ASP A 811 -5.46 -29.57 -20.42
N SER A 812 -5.42 -30.05 -21.66
CA SER A 812 -5.05 -31.44 -21.97
C SER A 812 -3.55 -31.65 -22.21
N ILE A 813 -2.67 -30.76 -21.72
CA ILE A 813 -1.23 -30.80 -22.00
C ILE A 813 -0.54 -31.80 -21.06
N ASP A 814 0.14 -32.80 -21.64
CA ASP A 814 1.03 -33.71 -20.93
C ASP A 814 2.47 -33.18 -21.03
N VAL A 815 2.90 -32.48 -19.99
CA VAL A 815 4.22 -31.83 -19.91
C VAL A 815 5.33 -32.89 -19.84
N ILE A 816 5.10 -34.00 -19.13
CA ILE A 816 6.07 -35.12 -19.04
C ILE A 816 6.32 -35.70 -20.43
N SER A 817 5.25 -35.97 -21.19
CA SER A 817 5.37 -36.47 -22.57
C SER A 817 5.99 -35.44 -23.52
N ILE A 818 5.84 -34.13 -23.28
CA ILE A 818 6.52 -33.09 -24.09
C ILE A 818 8.01 -33.10 -23.78
N GLY A 819 8.40 -33.08 -22.50
CA GLY A 819 9.79 -33.16 -22.06
C GLY A 819 10.50 -34.39 -22.62
N GLN A 820 9.91 -35.58 -22.48
CA GLN A 820 10.45 -36.82 -23.04
C GLN A 820 10.61 -36.78 -24.56
N LYS A 821 9.58 -36.34 -25.31
CA LYS A 821 9.55 -36.47 -26.79
C LYS A 821 10.25 -35.34 -27.54
N ARG A 822 10.37 -34.14 -26.96
CA ARG A 822 10.95 -32.96 -27.62
C ARG A 822 12.28 -32.50 -27.04
N HIS A 823 12.50 -32.71 -25.74
CA HIS A 823 13.69 -32.20 -25.04
C HIS A 823 14.58 -33.30 -24.43
N GLY A 824 14.18 -34.58 -24.56
CA GLY A 824 14.98 -35.74 -24.20
C GLY A 824 15.03 -36.07 -22.69
N TRP A 825 14.07 -35.58 -21.90
CA TRP A 825 14.06 -35.79 -20.45
C TRP A 825 13.90 -37.25 -20.03
N THR A 826 14.75 -37.70 -19.10
CA THR A 826 14.52 -38.90 -18.28
C THR A 826 13.47 -38.57 -17.21
N TYR A 827 12.50 -39.46 -16.97
CA TYR A 827 11.45 -39.26 -15.96
C TYR A 827 11.49 -40.33 -14.86
N ALA A 828 11.42 -39.89 -13.60
CA ALA A 828 11.22 -40.75 -12.43
C ALA A 828 9.92 -40.39 -11.69
N GLY A 829 8.96 -41.31 -11.67
CA GLY A 829 7.58 -41.04 -11.21
C GLY A 829 7.17 -41.64 -9.86
N ASP A 830 8.07 -42.32 -9.16
CA ASP A 830 7.80 -42.98 -7.87
C ASP A 830 9.11 -43.36 -7.17
N ARG A 831 9.01 -43.94 -5.96
CA ARG A 831 10.16 -44.41 -5.18
C ARG A 831 11.01 -45.46 -5.92
N ALA A 832 10.39 -46.40 -6.63
CA ALA A 832 11.12 -47.46 -7.32
C ALA A 832 11.91 -46.91 -8.51
N ALA A 833 11.39 -45.90 -9.21
CA ALA A 833 12.11 -45.16 -10.24
C ALA A 833 13.21 -44.26 -9.66
N PHE A 834 13.00 -43.68 -8.47
CA PHE A 834 14.04 -42.92 -7.75
C PHE A 834 15.22 -43.81 -7.34
N ASP A 835 14.97 -44.97 -6.72
CA ASP A 835 16.02 -45.89 -6.30
C ASP A 835 16.83 -46.46 -7.48
N GLN A 836 16.21 -46.58 -8.67
CA GLN A 836 16.88 -46.93 -9.92
C GLN A 836 17.91 -45.87 -10.40
N LEU A 837 17.85 -44.63 -9.92
CA LEU A 837 18.89 -43.63 -10.18
C LEU A 837 20.21 -43.93 -9.44
N ALA A 838 20.22 -44.91 -8.53
CA ALA A 838 21.39 -45.37 -7.79
C ALA A 838 22.17 -44.24 -7.09
N GLN A 839 21.45 -43.36 -6.38
CA GLN A 839 21.97 -42.13 -5.77
C GLN A 839 22.69 -41.23 -6.79
N GLY A 840 22.12 -41.07 -7.98
CA GLY A 840 22.65 -40.23 -9.07
C GLY A 840 23.63 -40.95 -10.01
N LYS A 841 24.20 -42.10 -9.61
CA LYS A 841 25.20 -42.84 -10.41
C LYS A 841 24.63 -43.51 -11.67
N ASN A 842 23.30 -43.60 -11.77
CA ASN A 842 22.57 -44.13 -12.92
C ASN A 842 21.55 -43.09 -13.44
N ALA A 843 21.81 -41.80 -13.20
CA ALA A 843 21.01 -40.70 -13.72
C ALA A 843 21.46 -40.29 -15.14
N THR A 844 20.51 -40.18 -16.08
CA THR A 844 20.75 -39.62 -17.41
C THR A 844 20.12 -38.23 -17.48
N LEU A 845 20.94 -37.19 -17.63
CA LEU A 845 20.46 -35.81 -17.74
C LEU A 845 20.01 -35.47 -19.19
N PRO A 846 18.96 -34.64 -19.38
CA PRO A 846 18.22 -33.94 -18.34
C PRO A 846 17.22 -34.87 -17.61
N LEU A 847 17.08 -34.71 -16.29
CA LEU A 847 16.33 -35.64 -15.42
C LEU A 847 15.25 -34.92 -14.60
N ILE A 848 13.99 -35.34 -14.74
CA ILE A 848 12.85 -34.83 -13.98
C ILE A 848 12.23 -35.93 -13.11
N GLY A 849 12.29 -35.75 -11.80
CA GLY A 849 11.74 -36.64 -10.79
C GLY A 849 10.60 -35.97 -10.02
N LEU A 850 9.38 -36.50 -10.16
CA LEU A 850 8.16 -35.92 -9.56
C LEU A 850 7.51 -36.97 -8.66
N PHE A 851 7.87 -36.98 -7.38
CA PHE A 851 7.58 -38.09 -6.45
C PHE A 851 6.26 -37.93 -5.69
N ALA A 852 5.72 -36.71 -5.60
CA ALA A 852 4.43 -36.41 -4.99
C ALA A 852 3.49 -35.68 -5.95
N GLN A 853 2.18 -35.79 -5.71
CA GLN A 853 1.15 -35.25 -6.60
C GLN A 853 1.02 -33.73 -6.48
N THR A 854 1.05 -33.25 -5.23
CA THR A 854 1.31 -31.87 -4.80
C THR A 854 2.67 -31.90 -4.07
N ASP A 855 2.84 -31.17 -2.99
CA ASP A 855 3.98 -31.25 -2.09
C ASP A 855 4.30 -32.69 -1.64
N VAL A 856 5.57 -32.93 -1.29
CA VAL A 856 5.96 -34.09 -0.47
C VAL A 856 5.41 -33.88 0.96
N PRO A 857 4.89 -34.92 1.65
CA PRO A 857 4.39 -34.77 3.02
C PRO A 857 5.47 -34.23 3.98
N PHE A 858 5.06 -33.57 5.06
CA PHE A 858 5.96 -33.14 6.14
C PHE A 858 6.83 -34.30 6.64
N GLU A 859 8.09 -34.04 7.00
CA GLU A 859 9.07 -35.03 7.49
C GLU A 859 8.53 -35.84 8.69
N ILE A 860 7.72 -35.22 9.55
CA ILE A 860 7.06 -35.91 10.67
C ILE A 860 6.21 -37.11 10.23
N ASP A 861 5.60 -37.03 9.04
CA ASP A 861 4.76 -38.05 8.42
C ASP A 861 5.55 -38.88 7.39
N ARG A 862 6.32 -38.21 6.51
CA ARG A 862 7.11 -38.79 5.40
C ARG A 862 8.15 -39.80 5.88
N ARG A 863 8.70 -39.63 7.09
CA ARG A 863 9.59 -40.61 7.74
C ARG A 863 8.94 -41.97 8.00
N HIS A 864 7.60 -42.06 7.99
CA HIS A 864 6.83 -43.30 8.06
C HIS A 864 6.36 -43.80 6.67
N MET A 865 6.79 -43.13 5.60
CA MET A 865 6.41 -43.36 4.19
C MET A 865 7.65 -43.37 3.27
N THR A 866 8.80 -43.80 3.79
CA THR A 866 10.09 -43.77 3.07
C THR A 866 10.11 -44.65 1.82
N ASP A 867 9.26 -45.67 1.78
CA ASP A 867 8.97 -46.57 0.66
C ASP A 867 8.07 -45.94 -0.42
N ILE A 868 7.53 -44.74 -0.17
CA ILE A 868 6.70 -43.97 -1.09
C ILE A 868 7.41 -42.67 -1.53
N TYR A 869 8.06 -41.97 -0.60
CA TYR A 869 8.63 -40.64 -0.82
C TYR A 869 10.12 -40.53 -0.39
N PRO A 870 11.03 -40.10 -1.28
CA PRO A 870 12.39 -39.76 -0.88
C PRO A 870 12.42 -38.50 0.00
N SER A 871 13.41 -38.42 0.88
CA SER A 871 13.72 -37.24 1.70
C SER A 871 14.45 -36.15 0.91
N LEU A 872 14.47 -34.93 1.45
CA LEU A 872 15.23 -33.81 0.86
C LEU A 872 16.72 -34.16 0.73
N SER A 873 17.32 -34.78 1.75
CA SER A 873 18.72 -35.21 1.70
C SER A 873 18.99 -36.35 0.71
N GLU A 874 18.05 -37.27 0.48
CA GLU A 874 18.16 -38.29 -0.58
C GLU A 874 18.13 -37.65 -1.97
N MET A 875 17.23 -36.69 -2.20
CA MET A 875 17.13 -35.97 -3.48
C MET A 875 18.36 -35.09 -3.72
N ALA A 876 18.82 -34.35 -2.72
CA ALA A 876 20.05 -33.55 -2.78
C ALA A 876 21.28 -34.40 -3.09
N ALA A 877 21.49 -35.52 -2.39
CA ALA A 877 22.60 -36.43 -2.65
C ALA A 877 22.58 -37.00 -4.08
N THR A 878 21.37 -37.27 -4.60
CA THR A 878 21.15 -37.77 -5.96
C THR A 878 21.47 -36.71 -7.02
N ALA A 879 21.02 -35.47 -6.81
CA ALA A 879 21.33 -34.34 -7.69
C ALA A 879 22.84 -34.02 -7.71
N LEU A 880 23.48 -33.91 -6.54
CA LEU A 880 24.91 -33.61 -6.41
C LEU A 880 25.77 -34.67 -7.12
N THR A 881 25.47 -35.95 -6.92
CA THR A 881 26.22 -37.05 -7.56
C THR A 881 26.01 -37.08 -9.07
N ALA A 882 24.80 -36.83 -9.55
CA ALA A 882 24.51 -36.77 -10.98
C ALA A 882 25.19 -35.58 -11.67
N LEU A 883 25.20 -34.40 -11.04
CA LEU A 883 25.82 -33.19 -11.57
C LEU A 883 27.35 -33.24 -11.52
N GLU A 884 27.96 -33.81 -10.48
CA GLU A 884 29.42 -33.95 -10.40
C GLU A 884 29.95 -34.93 -11.46
N GLU A 885 29.29 -36.07 -11.69
CA GLU A 885 29.68 -37.00 -12.75
C GLU A 885 29.40 -36.43 -14.16
N ALA A 886 28.27 -35.71 -14.36
CA ALA A 886 27.96 -35.07 -15.63
C ALA A 886 28.89 -33.88 -15.98
N THR A 887 29.44 -33.19 -14.98
CA THR A 887 30.40 -32.08 -15.17
C THR A 887 31.86 -32.51 -15.04
N LYS A 888 32.13 -33.79 -14.82
CA LYS A 888 33.47 -34.36 -14.55
C LYS A 888 34.52 -33.97 -15.59
N ASP A 889 34.20 -34.22 -16.87
CA ASP A 889 35.06 -33.93 -18.02
C ASP A 889 34.75 -32.55 -18.67
N SER A 890 34.04 -31.68 -17.96
CA SER A 890 33.61 -30.33 -18.41
C SER A 890 34.58 -29.23 -17.93
N ASP A 891 34.69 -28.13 -18.67
CA ASP A 891 35.36 -26.91 -18.24
C ASP A 891 34.53 -26.08 -17.23
N LYS A 892 33.25 -26.43 -17.07
CA LYS A 892 32.29 -25.85 -16.13
C LYS A 892 31.82 -26.87 -15.10
N GLY A 893 31.69 -26.44 -13.85
CA GLY A 893 30.94 -27.17 -12.82
C GLY A 893 29.45 -26.85 -12.90
N PHE A 894 28.73 -26.98 -11.79
CA PHE A 894 27.27 -26.79 -11.73
C PHE A 894 26.81 -25.71 -10.75
N PHE A 895 25.63 -25.17 -11.03
CA PHE A 895 24.79 -24.49 -10.03
C PHE A 895 23.68 -25.44 -9.59
N LEU A 896 23.39 -25.51 -8.29
CA LEU A 896 22.28 -26.28 -7.74
C LEU A 896 21.53 -25.46 -6.68
N MET A 897 20.21 -25.39 -6.81
CA MET A 897 19.32 -24.86 -5.78
C MET A 897 18.68 -26.04 -5.01
N ILE A 898 18.61 -25.94 -3.67
CA ILE A 898 17.97 -26.95 -2.81
C ILE A 898 17.04 -26.24 -1.82
N GLU A 899 15.75 -26.61 -1.80
CA GLU A 899 14.72 -25.91 -1.05
C GLU A 899 14.12 -26.77 0.08
N GLY A 900 13.92 -26.17 1.26
CA GLY A 900 13.21 -26.73 2.40
C GLY A 900 11.80 -26.13 2.58
N SER A 901 10.99 -26.07 1.52
CA SER A 901 9.75 -25.27 1.46
C SER A 901 8.70 -25.61 2.51
N ARG A 902 8.69 -26.83 3.04
CA ARG A 902 7.71 -27.24 4.07
C ARG A 902 7.95 -26.60 5.45
N ILE A 903 9.07 -25.92 5.69
CA ILE A 903 9.27 -25.11 6.91
C ILE A 903 8.24 -23.98 6.97
N ASP A 904 8.04 -23.25 5.87
CA ASP A 904 6.99 -22.23 5.73
C ASP A 904 5.59 -22.80 5.93
N HIS A 905 5.25 -23.89 5.22
CA HIS A 905 3.92 -24.49 5.30
C HIS A 905 3.56 -24.91 6.74
N ALA A 906 4.54 -25.35 7.53
CA ALA A 906 4.35 -25.64 8.95
C ALA A 906 4.13 -24.36 9.79
N GLY A 907 4.82 -23.27 9.45
CA GLY A 907 4.59 -21.93 10.01
C GLY A 907 3.21 -21.37 9.66
N HIS A 908 2.75 -21.46 8.39
CA HIS A 908 1.40 -21.07 7.98
C HIS A 908 0.31 -21.81 8.76
N ILE A 909 0.52 -23.09 9.10
CA ILE A 909 -0.42 -23.89 9.92
C ILE A 909 -0.28 -23.56 11.43
N ASN A 910 0.83 -22.95 11.85
CA ASN A 910 1.29 -22.81 13.24
C ASN A 910 1.54 -24.17 13.94
N ASP A 911 2.09 -25.15 13.21
CA ASP A 911 2.41 -26.52 13.71
C ASP A 911 3.90 -26.64 14.09
N PRO A 912 4.27 -26.48 15.38
CA PRO A 912 5.65 -26.58 15.83
C PRO A 912 6.16 -28.02 15.88
N ALA A 913 5.30 -29.04 15.77
CA ALA A 913 5.74 -30.44 15.73
C ALA A 913 6.20 -30.85 14.33
N ALA A 914 5.51 -30.40 13.28
CA ALA A 914 5.99 -30.50 11.91
C ALA A 914 7.28 -29.67 11.73
N GLN A 915 7.24 -28.37 12.08
CA GLN A 915 8.30 -27.42 11.75
C GLN A 915 9.69 -27.83 12.25
N VAL A 916 9.84 -28.25 13.51
CA VAL A 916 11.17 -28.66 14.04
C VAL A 916 11.75 -29.90 13.35
N ARG A 917 10.94 -30.69 12.65
CA ARG A 917 11.39 -31.88 11.91
C ARG A 917 11.80 -31.51 10.48
N GLU A 918 11.12 -30.54 9.86
CA GLU A 918 11.60 -29.92 8.61
C GLU A 918 12.97 -29.27 8.79
N VAL A 919 13.15 -28.45 9.83
CA VAL A 919 14.42 -27.78 10.12
C VAL A 919 15.54 -28.80 10.44
N LEU A 920 15.22 -29.98 11.00
CA LEU A 920 16.20 -31.07 11.20
C LEU A 920 16.59 -31.78 9.90
N GLU A 921 15.65 -32.05 8.99
CA GLU A 921 15.96 -32.61 7.67
C GLU A 921 16.74 -31.60 6.81
N TYR A 922 16.45 -30.31 6.96
CA TYR A 922 17.22 -29.24 6.33
C TYR A 922 18.65 -29.11 6.92
N ASP A 923 18.84 -29.14 8.24
CA ASP A 923 20.18 -29.15 8.87
C ASP A 923 21.03 -30.37 8.44
N LYS A 924 20.40 -31.54 8.37
CA LYS A 924 20.98 -32.78 7.85
C LYS A 924 21.35 -32.66 6.36
N THR A 925 20.51 -32.01 5.56
CA THR A 925 20.79 -31.76 4.13
C THR A 925 21.93 -30.75 3.96
N PHE A 926 21.94 -29.68 4.75
CA PHE A 926 23.01 -28.68 4.81
C PHE A 926 24.35 -29.33 5.20
N LYS A 927 24.35 -30.23 6.19
CA LYS A 927 25.51 -31.09 6.49
C LYS A 927 25.91 -31.97 5.30
N LEU A 928 24.97 -32.61 4.63
CA LEU A 928 25.27 -33.47 3.48
C LEU A 928 25.95 -32.69 2.34
N VAL A 929 25.55 -31.43 2.11
CA VAL A 929 26.19 -30.55 1.14
C VAL A 929 27.62 -30.17 1.55
N LEU A 930 27.85 -29.82 2.82
CA LEU A 930 29.21 -29.57 3.34
C LEU A 930 30.09 -30.83 3.18
N ASP A 931 29.56 -31.98 3.58
CA ASP A 931 30.22 -33.28 3.45
C ASP A 931 30.47 -33.68 1.98
N PHE A 932 29.76 -33.10 1.01
CA PHE A 932 30.05 -33.24 -0.42
C PHE A 932 31.15 -32.28 -0.87
N LEU A 933 31.08 -30.99 -0.48
CA LEU A 933 32.07 -29.97 -0.83
C LEU A 933 33.47 -30.29 -0.27
N GLU A 934 33.56 -30.89 0.92
CA GLU A 934 34.84 -31.40 1.48
C GLU A 934 35.46 -32.56 0.68
N LYS A 935 34.72 -33.19 -0.25
CA LYS A 935 35.11 -34.41 -0.97
C LYS A 935 35.19 -34.26 -2.49
N SER A 936 34.72 -33.15 -3.06
CA SER A 936 34.82 -32.86 -4.49
C SER A 936 36.22 -32.35 -4.85
N ASP A 937 36.78 -32.81 -5.97
CA ASP A 937 38.00 -32.25 -6.57
C ASP A 937 37.73 -30.88 -7.25
N THR A 938 36.46 -30.48 -7.37
CA THR A 938 36.00 -29.22 -7.96
C THR A 938 35.85 -28.14 -6.87
N GLU A 939 36.45 -26.96 -7.05
CA GLU A 939 36.30 -25.83 -6.11
C GLU A 939 34.82 -25.44 -5.98
N GLY A 940 34.25 -25.52 -4.78
CA GLY A 940 32.82 -25.27 -4.57
C GLY A 940 32.49 -24.52 -3.29
N ILE A 941 31.34 -23.86 -3.28
CA ILE A 941 30.86 -23.06 -2.15
C ILE A 941 29.37 -23.29 -1.88
N LEU A 942 29.01 -23.27 -0.61
CA LEU A 942 27.63 -23.30 -0.12
C LEU A 942 27.27 -21.91 0.42
N VAL A 943 26.13 -21.38 -0.01
CA VAL A 943 25.43 -20.28 0.66
C VAL A 943 23.99 -20.72 0.92
N ALA A 944 23.49 -20.48 2.13
CA ALA A 944 22.11 -20.77 2.50
C ALA A 944 21.46 -19.57 3.16
N THR A 945 20.16 -19.37 2.92
CA THR A 945 19.34 -18.32 3.55
C THR A 945 17.89 -18.77 3.61
N SER A 946 17.06 -18.00 4.29
CA SER A 946 15.62 -17.97 4.02
C SER A 946 15.28 -16.75 3.15
N ASP A 947 14.07 -16.73 2.59
CA ASP A 947 13.41 -15.61 1.93
C ASP A 947 12.55 -14.77 2.90
N HIS A 948 11.91 -15.37 3.90
CA HIS A 948 11.16 -14.70 4.98
C HIS A 948 11.03 -15.56 6.25
N GLU A 949 10.54 -14.97 7.34
CA GLU A 949 10.06 -15.76 8.50
C GLU A 949 8.56 -15.97 8.37
N THR A 950 8.05 -17.14 8.79
CA THR A 950 6.61 -17.44 8.73
C THR A 950 6.01 -17.87 10.07
N GLY A 951 4.84 -17.28 10.39
CA GLY A 951 4.05 -17.51 11.60
C GLY A 951 4.33 -16.50 12.72
N GLY A 952 5.47 -15.79 12.69
CA GLY A 952 5.88 -14.91 13.78
C GLY A 952 6.13 -15.70 15.06
N LEU A 953 6.98 -16.73 14.95
CA LEU A 953 7.26 -17.75 15.94
C LEU A 953 8.00 -17.18 17.16
N ALA A 954 7.51 -17.54 18.35
CA ALA A 954 8.17 -17.29 19.62
C ALA A 954 8.29 -18.59 20.45
N THR A 955 9.47 -18.85 21.01
CA THR A 955 9.71 -19.91 22.02
C THR A 955 9.20 -19.52 23.42
N ALA A 956 8.12 -18.72 23.48
CA ALA A 956 7.43 -18.29 24.69
C ALA A 956 5.97 -17.97 24.37
N TRP A 957 5.05 -18.33 25.27
CA TRP A 957 3.63 -17.99 25.18
C TRP A 957 2.94 -17.95 26.55
N GLN A 958 2.10 -16.95 26.76
CA GLN A 958 1.37 -16.66 27.99
C GLN A 958 -0.10 -16.39 27.64
N ALA A 959 -1.04 -16.97 28.39
CA ALA A 959 -2.46 -16.64 28.25
C ALA A 959 -2.77 -15.30 28.95
N PRO A 960 -3.83 -14.55 28.54
CA PRO A 960 -4.12 -13.22 29.08
C PRO A 960 -4.27 -13.12 30.60
N ASP A 961 -4.73 -14.20 31.25
CA ASP A 961 -5.00 -14.26 32.69
C ASP A 961 -3.90 -14.98 33.51
N GLU A 962 -2.78 -15.33 32.88
CA GLU A 962 -1.63 -15.96 33.55
C GLU A 962 -0.56 -14.94 33.95
N LEU A 963 0.21 -15.25 34.99
CA LEU A 963 1.49 -14.57 35.27
C LEU A 963 2.55 -14.98 34.22
N PRO A 964 3.59 -14.17 33.97
CA PRO A 964 4.68 -14.54 33.06
C PRO A 964 5.40 -15.82 33.51
N VAL A 965 5.33 -16.87 32.69
CA VAL A 965 6.02 -18.15 32.92
C VAL A 965 7.14 -18.31 31.89
N TYR A 966 8.38 -18.31 32.37
CA TYR A 966 9.60 -18.37 31.56
C TYR A 966 9.96 -19.80 31.10
N ASN A 967 8.95 -20.61 30.72
CA ASN A 967 9.11 -22.01 30.34
C ASN A 967 8.52 -22.29 28.96
N TRP A 968 9.17 -23.20 28.23
CA TRP A 968 8.59 -23.88 27.08
C TRP A 968 8.89 -25.39 27.14
N HIS A 969 8.14 -26.21 26.41
CA HIS A 969 8.06 -27.65 26.65
C HIS A 969 8.32 -28.50 25.39
N PRO A 970 9.59 -28.76 25.02
CA PRO A 970 9.96 -29.64 23.90
C PRO A 970 9.40 -31.07 24.02
N SER A 971 9.11 -31.51 25.24
CA SER A 971 8.48 -32.80 25.53
C SER A 971 7.10 -32.97 24.89
N VAL A 972 6.40 -31.89 24.53
CA VAL A 972 5.10 -31.93 23.83
C VAL A 972 5.31 -32.21 22.34
N LEU A 973 6.20 -31.45 21.69
CA LEU A 973 6.61 -31.67 20.30
C LEU A 973 7.24 -33.06 20.10
N ALA A 974 7.86 -33.62 21.14
CA ALA A 974 8.46 -34.95 21.12
C ALA A 974 7.43 -36.09 21.18
N ARG A 975 6.26 -35.87 21.81
CA ARG A 975 5.16 -36.85 21.82
C ARG A 975 4.35 -36.86 20.53
N ALA A 976 4.30 -35.73 19.82
CA ALA A 976 3.68 -35.66 18.49
C ALA A 976 4.44 -36.52 17.46
N ASN A 977 3.70 -37.34 16.71
CA ASN A 977 4.21 -38.30 15.74
C ASN A 977 3.55 -38.20 14.35
N ALA A 978 2.66 -37.23 14.15
CA ALA A 978 2.10 -36.85 12.86
C ALA A 978 1.83 -35.33 12.82
N SER A 979 1.73 -34.75 11.62
CA SER A 979 1.36 -33.34 11.45
C SER A 979 -0.13 -33.07 11.66
N ALA A 980 -0.46 -31.82 11.94
CA ALA A 980 -1.84 -31.33 11.94
C ALA A 980 -2.54 -31.47 10.57
N GLU A 981 -1.79 -31.47 9.47
CA GLU A 981 -2.31 -31.70 8.11
C GLU A 981 -2.76 -33.16 7.92
N TYR A 982 -1.88 -34.12 8.24
CA TYR A 982 -2.18 -35.55 8.11
C TYR A 982 -3.34 -35.99 9.03
N LEU A 983 -3.40 -35.48 10.26
CA LEU A 983 -4.53 -35.73 11.17
C LEU A 983 -5.85 -35.14 10.64
N SER A 984 -5.78 -34.01 9.93
CA SER A 984 -6.96 -33.41 9.28
C SER A 984 -7.42 -34.18 8.05
N PHE A 985 -6.50 -34.84 7.34
CA PHE A 985 -6.86 -35.81 6.29
C PHE A 985 -7.59 -37.02 6.89
N LEU A 986 -7.01 -37.67 7.92
CA LEU A 986 -7.61 -38.83 8.57
C LEU A 986 -9.00 -38.53 9.18
N LEU A 987 -9.20 -37.32 9.73
CA LEU A 987 -10.50 -36.89 10.24
C LEU A 987 -11.54 -36.78 9.12
N ARG A 988 -11.18 -36.18 7.99
CA ARG A 988 -12.09 -35.99 6.84
C ARG A 988 -12.45 -37.31 6.18
N ASP A 989 -11.48 -38.22 6.03
CA ASP A 989 -11.72 -39.57 5.52
C ASP A 989 -12.69 -40.36 6.41
N HIS A 990 -12.48 -40.33 7.74
CA HIS A 990 -13.40 -40.98 8.68
C HIS A 990 -14.82 -40.42 8.62
N ILE A 991 -14.98 -39.10 8.56
CA ILE A 991 -16.31 -38.44 8.48
C ILE A 991 -17.03 -38.80 7.17
N LEU A 992 -16.30 -38.98 6.05
CA LEU A 992 -16.86 -39.41 4.77
C LEU A 992 -17.22 -40.90 4.76
N ALA A 993 -16.40 -41.75 5.40
CA ALA A 993 -16.60 -43.20 5.45
C ALA A 993 -17.65 -43.65 6.49
N SER A 994 -17.78 -42.92 7.60
CA SER A 994 -18.64 -43.28 8.74
C SER A 994 -19.26 -42.05 9.40
N PRO A 995 -20.34 -41.48 8.82
CA PRO A 995 -21.12 -40.42 9.45
C PRO A 995 -21.65 -40.85 10.82
N SER A 996 -21.18 -40.18 11.87
CA SER A 996 -21.45 -40.47 13.27
C SER A 996 -22.08 -39.26 13.97
N ASP A 997 -22.70 -39.48 15.13
CA ASP A 997 -23.12 -38.39 15.99
C ASP A 997 -21.89 -37.68 16.62
N GLN A 998 -22.11 -36.47 17.14
CA GLN A 998 -21.03 -35.62 17.64
C GLN A 998 -20.30 -36.19 18.86
N GLU A 999 -20.98 -36.95 19.74
CA GLU A 999 -20.38 -37.53 20.94
C GLU A 999 -19.48 -38.72 20.56
N SER A 1000 -19.98 -39.62 19.70
CA SER A 1000 -19.20 -40.70 19.08
C SER A 1000 -17.99 -40.16 18.33
N LEU A 1001 -18.16 -39.09 17.53
CA LEU A 1001 -17.07 -38.48 16.77
C LEU A 1001 -16.02 -37.82 17.67
N MET A 1002 -16.42 -37.11 18.74
CA MET A 1002 -15.48 -36.54 19.73
C MET A 1002 -14.68 -37.63 20.45
N SER A 1003 -15.33 -38.73 20.83
CA SER A 1003 -14.68 -39.90 21.44
C SER A 1003 -13.69 -40.57 20.48
N TRP A 1004 -14.06 -40.70 19.20
CA TRP A 1004 -13.18 -41.22 18.16
C TRP A 1004 -11.97 -40.31 17.89
N ILE A 1005 -12.18 -39.00 17.76
CA ILE A 1005 -11.11 -37.99 17.61
C ILE A 1005 -10.11 -38.09 18.76
N ASN A 1006 -10.60 -38.14 20.01
CA ASN A 1006 -9.74 -38.19 21.19
C ASN A 1006 -8.88 -39.46 21.19
N THR A 1007 -9.49 -40.61 20.89
CA THR A 1007 -8.84 -41.92 20.97
C THR A 1007 -7.90 -42.18 19.78
N HIS A 1008 -8.37 -41.94 18.55
CA HIS A 1008 -7.69 -42.36 17.33
C HIS A 1008 -6.79 -41.28 16.70
N LEU A 1009 -7.00 -40.00 17.02
CA LEU A 1009 -6.16 -38.90 16.52
C LEU A 1009 -5.34 -38.27 17.66
N VAL A 1010 -6.00 -37.63 18.63
CA VAL A 1010 -5.33 -36.78 19.63
C VAL A 1010 -4.42 -37.58 20.58
N THR A 1011 -4.95 -38.59 21.25
CA THR A 1011 -4.17 -39.45 22.17
C THR A 1011 -3.11 -40.24 21.39
N LYS A 1012 -3.51 -40.85 20.26
CA LYS A 1012 -2.66 -41.76 19.47
C LYS A 1012 -1.48 -41.07 18.78
N TYR A 1013 -1.68 -39.88 18.19
CA TYR A 1013 -0.67 -39.25 17.34
C TYR A 1013 -0.09 -37.95 17.90
N LEU A 1014 -0.81 -37.20 18.75
CA LEU A 1014 -0.24 -36.01 19.42
C LEU A 1014 0.30 -36.34 20.82
N GLY A 1015 -0.06 -37.49 21.39
CA GLY A 1015 0.31 -37.85 22.77
C GLY A 1015 -0.23 -36.86 23.80
N ILE A 1016 -1.42 -36.32 23.51
CA ILE A 1016 -2.19 -35.43 24.37
C ILE A 1016 -3.26 -36.29 25.06
N THR A 1017 -3.14 -36.48 26.37
CA THR A 1017 -4.08 -37.27 27.20
C THR A 1017 -5.07 -36.39 27.98
N ASP A 1018 -4.88 -35.08 27.92
CA ASP A 1018 -5.63 -34.03 28.64
C ASP A 1018 -6.37 -33.11 27.65
N ALA A 1019 -6.91 -33.69 26.57
CA ALA A 1019 -7.70 -32.98 25.58
C ALA A 1019 -8.98 -32.41 26.20
N LEU A 1020 -9.21 -31.11 26.04
CA LEU A 1020 -10.41 -30.45 26.56
C LEU A 1020 -11.62 -30.81 25.67
N GLU A 1021 -12.79 -30.93 26.29
CA GLU A 1021 -14.06 -31.14 25.57
C GLU A 1021 -14.30 -30.06 24.50
N THR A 1022 -13.87 -28.82 24.77
CA THR A 1022 -13.92 -27.69 23.82
C THR A 1022 -12.94 -27.81 22.66
N GLU A 1023 -11.79 -28.48 22.82
CA GLU A 1023 -10.87 -28.78 21.72
C GLU A 1023 -11.44 -29.89 20.84
N LEU A 1024 -11.95 -30.96 21.46
CA LEU A 1024 -12.57 -32.11 20.77
C LEU A 1024 -13.83 -31.70 20.02
N SER A 1025 -14.71 -30.90 20.64
CA SER A 1025 -15.90 -30.37 19.98
C SER A 1025 -15.56 -29.40 18.85
N ALA A 1026 -14.49 -28.60 18.95
CA ALA A 1026 -14.07 -27.73 17.85
C ALA A 1026 -13.60 -28.56 16.63
N LEU A 1027 -12.88 -29.66 16.85
CA LEU A 1027 -12.47 -30.59 15.79
C LEU A 1027 -13.68 -31.30 15.15
N ALA A 1028 -14.65 -31.74 15.96
CA ALA A 1028 -15.86 -32.42 15.49
C ALA A 1028 -16.80 -31.48 14.72
N SER A 1029 -17.01 -30.25 15.22
CA SER A 1029 -17.91 -29.28 14.59
C SER A 1029 -17.30 -28.59 13.36
N ASN A 1030 -15.98 -28.34 13.32
CA ASN A 1030 -15.31 -27.64 12.22
C ASN A 1030 -14.10 -28.41 11.63
N PRO A 1031 -14.34 -29.51 10.87
CA PRO A 1031 -13.27 -30.30 10.22
C PRO A 1031 -12.47 -29.55 9.13
N LEU A 1032 -12.86 -28.33 8.77
CA LEU A 1032 -12.10 -27.47 7.87
C LEU A 1032 -11.00 -26.72 8.63
N ALA A 1033 -11.27 -26.25 9.85
CA ALA A 1033 -10.28 -25.61 10.73
C ALA A 1033 -9.37 -26.60 11.48
N ALA A 1034 -9.61 -27.91 11.32
CA ALA A 1034 -8.86 -28.97 12.01
C ALA A 1034 -7.32 -28.81 12.03
N PRO A 1035 -6.62 -28.37 10.96
CA PRO A 1035 -5.16 -28.20 11.01
C PRO A 1035 -4.75 -27.18 12.08
N SER A 1036 -5.30 -25.97 12.02
CA SER A 1036 -5.01 -24.91 13.00
C SER A 1036 -5.46 -25.28 14.41
N ILE A 1037 -6.49 -26.13 14.57
CA ILE A 1037 -6.92 -26.61 15.89
C ILE A 1037 -5.89 -27.61 16.45
N PHE A 1038 -5.53 -28.68 15.72
CA PHE A 1038 -4.51 -29.64 16.18
C PHE A 1038 -3.17 -28.94 16.47
N ALA A 1039 -2.73 -28.04 15.58
CA ALA A 1039 -1.53 -27.25 15.73
C ALA A 1039 -1.54 -26.35 16.98
N ARG A 1040 -2.70 -25.75 17.30
CA ARG A 1040 -2.90 -24.99 18.56
C ARG A 1040 -2.87 -25.90 19.80
N MET A 1041 -3.49 -27.09 19.76
CA MET A 1041 -3.48 -28.04 20.89
C MET A 1041 -2.05 -28.41 21.31
N VAL A 1042 -1.14 -28.55 20.33
CA VAL A 1042 0.31 -28.73 20.55
C VAL A 1042 0.95 -27.43 21.04
N SER A 1043 0.80 -26.31 20.32
CA SER A 1043 1.46 -25.04 20.62
C SER A 1043 1.16 -24.52 22.03
N THR A 1044 -0.11 -24.53 22.45
CA THR A 1044 -0.53 -24.09 23.79
C THR A 1044 0.10 -24.93 24.89
N ARG A 1045 0.12 -26.27 24.75
CA ARG A 1045 0.76 -27.18 25.71
C ARG A 1045 2.29 -27.06 25.69
N ALA A 1046 2.87 -26.73 24.54
CA ALA A 1046 4.30 -26.50 24.36
C ALA A 1046 4.79 -25.13 24.86
N ARG A 1047 3.87 -24.19 25.13
CA ARG A 1047 4.14 -22.75 25.34
C ARG A 1047 4.90 -22.09 24.18
N VAL A 1048 4.55 -22.50 22.96
CA VAL A 1048 5.04 -21.89 21.71
C VAL A 1048 4.01 -20.86 21.23
N GLY A 1049 4.48 -19.66 20.95
CA GLY A 1049 3.66 -18.54 20.48
C GLY A 1049 3.82 -18.32 18.97
N TRP A 1050 2.76 -17.80 18.36
CA TRP A 1050 2.71 -17.43 16.95
C TRP A 1050 1.90 -16.13 16.85
N SER A 1051 2.36 -15.14 16.08
CA SER A 1051 1.69 -13.83 15.97
C SER A 1051 0.80 -13.70 14.73
N THR A 1052 0.91 -14.61 13.77
CA THR A 1052 0.21 -14.55 12.48
C THR A 1052 -0.03 -15.95 11.92
N HIS A 1053 -0.70 -16.03 10.76
CA HIS A 1053 -0.78 -17.21 9.89
C HIS A 1053 -0.16 -16.90 8.50
N GLY A 1054 0.62 -15.82 8.39
CA GLY A 1054 1.38 -15.41 7.21
C GLY A 1054 2.84 -15.16 7.55
N HIS A 1055 3.57 -14.53 6.64
CA HIS A 1055 4.99 -14.20 6.85
C HIS A 1055 5.14 -12.99 7.79
N SER A 1056 6.36 -12.74 8.27
CA SER A 1056 6.72 -11.55 9.05
C SER A 1056 7.97 -10.85 8.50
N ALA A 1057 8.21 -9.62 8.95
CA ALA A 1057 9.35 -8.79 8.55
C ALA A 1057 10.61 -9.03 9.43
N VAL A 1058 10.79 -10.25 9.95
CA VAL A 1058 11.98 -10.62 10.73
C VAL A 1058 13.15 -10.89 9.78
N ASP A 1059 14.29 -10.25 10.04
CA ASP A 1059 15.54 -10.54 9.35
C ASP A 1059 15.94 -12.01 9.54
N VAL A 1060 16.23 -12.69 8.43
CA VAL A 1060 16.52 -14.12 8.39
C VAL A 1060 18.02 -14.39 8.37
N ASN A 1061 18.43 -15.59 8.77
CA ASN A 1061 19.84 -15.94 8.88
C ASN A 1061 20.45 -16.37 7.54
N ILE A 1062 21.72 -16.00 7.33
CA ILE A 1062 22.59 -16.46 6.24
C ILE A 1062 23.63 -17.43 6.82
N TYR A 1063 23.88 -18.53 6.12
CA TYR A 1063 24.88 -19.53 6.45
C TYR A 1063 25.79 -19.82 5.25
N SER A 1064 27.03 -20.25 5.48
CA SER A 1064 27.94 -20.62 4.39
C SER A 1064 29.00 -21.64 4.81
N SER A 1065 29.54 -22.37 3.84
CA SER A 1065 30.82 -23.09 3.98
C SER A 1065 32.02 -22.17 4.25
N GLY A 1066 31.86 -20.86 4.03
CA GLY A 1066 32.89 -19.85 4.29
C GLY A 1066 33.90 -19.68 3.16
N GLY A 1067 34.94 -18.90 3.45
CA GLY A 1067 36.02 -18.56 2.51
C GLY A 1067 35.96 -17.13 1.97
N PRO A 1068 37.02 -16.64 1.30
CA PRO A 1068 37.17 -15.21 0.98
C PRO A 1068 36.07 -14.63 0.07
N ALA A 1069 35.40 -15.47 -0.73
CA ALA A 1069 34.35 -15.03 -1.66
C ALA A 1069 33.08 -14.53 -0.92
N VAL A 1070 32.69 -15.21 0.17
CA VAL A 1070 31.46 -14.91 0.91
C VAL A 1070 31.63 -13.84 2.00
N GLU A 1071 32.84 -13.32 2.22
CA GLU A 1071 33.06 -12.19 3.15
C GLU A 1071 32.22 -10.95 2.77
N LYS A 1072 31.81 -10.81 1.49
CA LYS A 1072 30.81 -9.81 1.04
C LYS A 1072 29.46 -9.92 1.76
N LEU A 1073 29.07 -11.11 2.22
CA LEU A 1073 27.79 -11.42 2.85
C LEU A 1073 27.86 -11.46 4.40
N ARG A 1074 28.98 -11.06 4.99
CA ARG A 1074 29.15 -11.07 6.46
C ARG A 1074 28.43 -9.86 7.08
N GLY A 1075 27.62 -10.09 8.11
CA GLY A 1075 26.86 -9.05 8.81
C GLY A 1075 25.41 -8.96 8.35
N ASN A 1076 24.79 -7.78 8.44
CA ASN A 1076 23.40 -7.57 7.99
C ASN A 1076 23.39 -6.99 6.56
N VAL A 1077 22.83 -7.73 5.61
CA VAL A 1077 22.77 -7.40 4.18
C VAL A 1077 21.32 -7.35 3.69
N GLU A 1078 21.09 -6.92 2.45
CA GLU A 1078 19.78 -7.00 1.78
C GLU A 1078 19.75 -8.27 0.91
N ASN A 1079 18.58 -8.90 0.70
CA ASN A 1079 18.51 -10.15 -0.08
C ASN A 1079 18.98 -10.02 -1.54
N THR A 1080 19.04 -8.81 -2.08
CA THR A 1080 19.67 -8.48 -3.37
C THR A 1080 21.18 -8.69 -3.37
N ASP A 1081 21.85 -8.49 -2.23
CA ASP A 1081 23.31 -8.62 -2.11
C ASP A 1081 23.72 -10.09 -2.21
N ILE A 1082 22.86 -11.00 -1.72
CA ILE A 1082 22.98 -12.45 -1.92
C ILE A 1082 22.84 -12.78 -3.41
N GLY A 1083 21.82 -12.25 -4.10
CA GLY A 1083 21.66 -12.46 -5.54
C GLY A 1083 22.84 -11.94 -6.36
N GLN A 1084 23.34 -10.75 -6.04
CA GLN A 1084 24.55 -10.20 -6.68
C GLN A 1084 25.79 -11.07 -6.40
N PHE A 1085 25.92 -11.67 -5.21
CA PHE A 1085 26.97 -12.66 -4.94
C PHE A 1085 26.85 -13.91 -5.83
N LEU A 1086 25.65 -14.46 -6.05
CA LEU A 1086 25.45 -15.61 -6.93
C LEU A 1086 25.87 -15.27 -8.38
N ILE A 1087 25.49 -14.08 -8.86
CA ILE A 1087 25.86 -13.55 -10.18
C ILE A 1087 27.38 -13.39 -10.31
N ASP A 1088 28.01 -12.70 -9.35
CA ASP A 1088 29.45 -12.48 -9.29
C ASP A 1088 30.25 -13.79 -9.27
N TYR A 1089 29.82 -14.78 -8.47
CA TYR A 1089 30.55 -16.02 -8.24
C TYR A 1089 30.49 -16.96 -9.46
N LEU A 1090 29.34 -17.04 -10.13
CA LEU A 1090 29.19 -17.79 -11.38
C LEU A 1090 29.79 -17.07 -12.61
N GLY A 1091 30.00 -15.75 -12.51
CA GLY A 1091 30.46 -14.93 -13.63
C GLY A 1091 29.44 -14.82 -14.78
N VAL A 1092 28.15 -14.89 -14.46
CA VAL A 1092 27.04 -14.82 -15.42
C VAL A 1092 26.61 -13.37 -15.68
N ASP A 1093 26.13 -13.10 -16.89
CA ASP A 1093 25.66 -11.77 -17.30
C ASP A 1093 24.12 -11.77 -17.38
N VAL A 1094 23.47 -11.33 -16.29
CA VAL A 1094 22.00 -11.31 -16.17
C VAL A 1094 21.38 -10.21 -17.04
N ASP A 1095 22.09 -9.10 -17.29
CA ASP A 1095 21.62 -8.06 -18.20
C ASP A 1095 21.68 -8.54 -19.66
N GLN A 1096 22.69 -9.32 -20.06
CA GLN A 1096 22.72 -10.01 -21.36
C GLN A 1096 21.55 -11.00 -21.52
N ILE A 1097 21.26 -11.83 -20.52
CA ILE A 1097 20.12 -12.77 -20.57
C ILE A 1097 18.79 -12.02 -20.59
N THR A 1098 18.68 -10.94 -19.82
CA THR A 1098 17.50 -10.05 -19.83
C THR A 1098 17.28 -9.44 -21.21
N LYS A 1099 18.36 -9.05 -21.91
CA LYS A 1099 18.31 -8.55 -23.28
C LYS A 1099 17.88 -9.64 -24.27
N GLU A 1100 18.46 -10.83 -24.22
CA GLU A 1100 18.04 -11.95 -25.09
C GLU A 1100 16.55 -12.30 -24.88
N LEU A 1101 16.08 -12.29 -23.62
CA LEU A 1101 14.68 -12.49 -23.27
C LEU A 1101 13.79 -11.39 -23.87
N ARG A 1102 14.16 -10.10 -23.73
CA ARG A 1102 13.44 -8.96 -24.35
C ARG A 1102 13.38 -9.07 -25.86
N GLU A 1103 14.50 -9.35 -26.52
CA GLU A 1103 14.61 -9.48 -27.98
C GLU A 1103 13.70 -10.60 -28.49
N LYS A 1104 13.75 -11.79 -27.88
CA LYS A 1104 12.89 -12.92 -28.26
C LYS A 1104 11.41 -12.73 -27.91
N MET A 1105 11.09 -11.93 -26.88
CA MET A 1105 9.72 -11.56 -26.50
C MET A 1105 9.16 -10.38 -27.31
N GLY A 1106 9.97 -9.68 -28.11
CA GLY A 1106 9.55 -8.50 -28.86
C GLY A 1106 9.30 -7.26 -27.99
N ILE A 1107 10.07 -7.09 -26.91
CA ILE A 1107 9.93 -5.98 -25.95
C ILE A 1107 11.02 -4.93 -26.22
N GLU A 1108 10.64 -3.75 -26.70
CA GLU A 1108 11.54 -2.61 -26.93
C GLU A 1108 11.92 -1.89 -25.62
N GLU A 1109 13.10 -1.29 -25.58
CA GLU A 1109 13.69 -0.70 -24.36
C GLU A 1109 13.21 0.73 -24.09
N LYS A 1110 13.02 1.03 -22.80
CA LYS A 1110 13.02 2.38 -22.23
C LYS A 1110 13.85 2.34 -20.94
N GLU A 1111 15.04 2.93 -20.97
CA GLU A 1111 15.94 3.02 -19.81
C GLU A 1111 15.72 4.35 -19.09
N GLU A 1112 15.41 4.31 -17.78
CA GLU A 1112 15.86 5.26 -16.74
C GLU A 1112 15.37 4.78 -15.35
N GLU A 1113 15.74 5.51 -14.28
CA GLU A 1113 15.39 5.29 -12.84
C GLU A 1113 15.94 4.02 -12.12
N VAL A 1114 17.08 4.18 -11.41
CA VAL A 1114 17.51 3.24 -10.32
C VAL A 1114 18.20 3.94 -9.12
N THR A 1115 18.96 5.01 -9.31
CA THR A 1115 20.18 5.29 -8.51
C THR A 1115 20.14 6.37 -7.41
N VAL A 1116 18.97 6.79 -6.89
CA VAL A 1116 18.85 8.07 -6.12
C VAL A 1116 18.51 7.93 -4.61
N MET A 1117 18.19 6.74 -4.08
CA MET A 1117 17.48 6.63 -2.79
C MET A 1117 18.26 6.86 -1.47
N ASP A 1118 19.59 6.85 -1.43
CA ASP A 1118 20.34 6.49 -0.21
C ASP A 1118 20.77 7.64 0.75
N LYS A 1119 20.37 8.91 0.55
CA LYS A 1119 20.91 10.04 1.35
C LYS A 1119 19.90 11.13 1.75
N GLU A 1120 20.23 11.78 2.88
CA GLU A 1120 19.65 13.00 3.50
C GLU A 1120 18.51 12.82 4.53
N TRP A 1121 18.88 12.89 5.83
CA TRP A 1121 18.02 13.04 7.03
C TRP A 1121 18.80 13.83 8.12
N GLU A 1122 18.46 15.10 8.42
CA GLU A 1122 18.73 15.78 9.71
C GLU A 1122 18.24 17.27 9.76
N LYS A 1123 17.57 17.67 10.87
CA LYS A 1123 17.27 19.07 11.35
C LYS A 1123 16.20 19.85 10.53
N GLU A 1124 15.43 20.84 11.05
CA GLU A 1124 15.50 21.69 12.28
C GLU A 1124 14.09 22.25 12.72
N ASP A 1125 13.95 23.11 13.76
CA ASP A 1125 12.64 23.62 14.30
C ASP A 1125 12.72 25.03 14.99
N LYS A 1126 11.56 25.73 15.15
CA LYS A 1126 11.14 26.72 16.22
C LYS A 1126 10.69 28.18 15.91
N GLN A 1127 9.44 28.31 15.44
CA GLN A 1127 8.29 29.10 15.98
C GLN A 1127 8.20 30.68 16.13
N VAL A 1128 7.32 31.30 15.31
CA VAL A 1128 6.10 32.19 15.57
C VAL A 1128 6.15 33.38 16.61
N THR A 1129 5.60 34.62 16.40
CA THR A 1129 4.17 35.05 16.69
C THR A 1129 3.86 36.60 16.81
N GLY A 1130 2.76 37.20 16.25
CA GLY A 1130 2.01 38.47 16.71
C GLY A 1130 2.04 40.10 16.12
N GLY A 1131 0.59 40.06 16.00
CA GLY A 1131 -0.55 40.59 15.12
C GLY A 1131 -1.21 42.03 15.19
N HIS A 1132 -1.80 42.53 14.07
CA HIS A 1132 -2.44 43.88 13.77
C HIS A 1132 -1.47 45.08 13.57
N PRO A 1133 -1.84 46.26 12.98
CA PRO A 1133 -3.14 46.79 12.46
C PRO A 1133 -3.27 46.65 10.94
N VAL A 1134 -3.38 45.42 10.47
CA VAL A 1134 -2.62 45.05 9.27
C VAL A 1134 -3.43 44.19 8.29
N GLU A 1135 -4.76 44.36 8.29
CA GLU A 1135 -5.75 43.33 7.89
C GLU A 1135 -6.13 43.27 6.40
N TRP A 1136 -6.36 44.42 5.76
CA TRP A 1136 -6.44 44.47 4.28
C TRP A 1136 -5.07 44.15 3.65
N LEU A 1137 -4.01 44.59 4.32
CA LEU A 1137 -2.62 44.32 4.01
C LEU A 1137 -2.29 42.80 4.18
N LYS A 1138 -2.92 42.11 5.14
CA LYS A 1138 -2.85 40.66 5.37
C LYS A 1138 -3.51 39.90 4.24
N ASN A 1139 -4.71 40.28 3.81
CA ASN A 1139 -5.38 39.62 2.68
C ASN A 1139 -4.60 39.76 1.36
N VAL A 1140 -3.62 40.68 1.30
CA VAL A 1140 -2.61 40.77 0.24
C VAL A 1140 -1.36 39.91 0.51
N ILE A 1141 -0.96 39.68 1.76
CA ILE A 1141 0.31 39.02 2.14
C ILE A 1141 0.18 37.54 2.52
N ASP A 1142 -1.03 37.12 2.89
CA ASP A 1142 -1.39 35.75 3.30
C ASP A 1142 -2.30 35.05 2.27
N LEU A 1143 -2.41 35.64 1.08
CA LEU A 1143 -2.72 34.89 -0.14
C LEU A 1143 -1.54 33.95 -0.50
#